data_AF-G2X5V2-F1
#
_entry.id   AF-G2X5V2-F1
#
_cell.length_a   1.000
_cell.length_b   1.000
_cell.length_c   1.000
_cell.angle_alpha   90.00
_cell.angle_beta   90.00
_cell.angle_gamma   90.00
#
_symmetry.space_group_name_H-M   'P 1'
#
loop_
_entity.id
_entity.type
_entity.pdbx_description
1 polymer ?
#
loop_
_entity_poly.entity_id
_entity_poly.type
_entity_poly.pdbx_seq_one_letter_code
_entity_poly.pdbx_strand_id
1 'polypeptide(L)'
;MLCSGVEEATTTAGRSEGGPVDAEVRCRTTPNLDGELRCAALGIRGITSRAVVPGDRRWQMPIRNGERPNESSSFLIPLGSTCPDSCHFRAASKTLQPKVKSPSPTTAITITITIVAYNVTSLRGGSPQVTAIVRGHAQPRHSLPIKKLEHATKASSPTLAWQMIPTQDCPESDETCPGDRQTAYEIQAAATADDLRAGRFIWKSGKTEGNEQNARFGISLTSRDTVAWRVKVWDALGQPSGWSRPSTWTLGLLDQFDWGQARWIDYPDRNGSQPLPLFVRHFDISSGKVVADARLYISGVGMHHATVNGEDATDEVLAPGYSNYQLSSEYRTYDVTNALGPAPMLSVSAWATDRLTFGAIQLMGNGTLSANVTTGSSNVRLSSVARYNIGGSIHIDTSDGGDWLESRVITAIDNGTSVISFTPALEQSHKAGAKVTGSGNNIAASDPSAGAAVTPRFIARLEIMFDNGSSTIIVTDRSWRTALGPLVTDAWYSGSDYDARREQLGWDEPGTDLKSSTWTSAGIAPPPNLATKLVARPRRHKSRNRNASNPVSVTNPAPVTGLPSGFEPGPELVTGIRLQADVPIAGPFTSSNARLSRINKMAHSSFASNLMSVFTDCPGREKLSYPADYTMPSRAIYRNFHDHIVDAALADWVENGGRTSGRITGTWGYYHTIQAMARMANLTNHTEDAVRYASLAVDMRDAFNNSFFNNATGRYTSRGNDSTVNAAQAAQALALDAGLVPSEHRETVLEALVELVESYPSADGKGPHLSGGTIGLGPIVRALSAGGRDDRWTRSDSKNHMILAQIDEWFHAGVAGIQAGSLGTISATWADKLVFQPKPVGDLTSAAGTFRTRAGEARSEWTRAGDAFALSVTVPANTEAEVRVAGEKVRASGRATFVEEEEGYVVYTVPSRMHNFSSTLKG
;
A
#
# COMPACT_ATOMS: atom_id res chain seq x y z
N MET A 1 4.91 32.95 -10.13
CA MET A 1 5.98 33.60 -10.93
C MET A 1 6.55 32.57 -11.88
N LEU A 2 6.97 33.00 -13.08
CA LEU A 2 7.47 32.15 -14.16
C LEU A 2 9.01 32.07 -14.15
N CYS A 3 9.55 31.11 -14.91
CA CYS A 3 10.95 30.73 -14.95
C CYS A 3 11.89 31.80 -15.55
N SER A 4 13.12 31.86 -15.04
CA SER A 4 14.32 32.31 -15.77
C SER A 4 15.56 31.64 -15.18
N GLY A 5 16.45 31.11 -16.02
CA GLY A 5 17.61 30.32 -15.58
C GLY A 5 18.05 29.28 -16.62
N VAL A 6 18.37 29.73 -17.83
CA VAL A 6 19.03 28.92 -18.85
C VAL A 6 20.45 29.46 -18.99
N GLU A 7 21.46 28.64 -18.69
CA GLU A 7 22.84 28.91 -19.08
C GLU A 7 23.13 28.24 -20.42
N GLU A 8 23.77 28.97 -21.33
CA GLU A 8 24.08 28.50 -22.68
C GLU A 8 25.25 27.51 -22.68
N ALA A 9 25.05 26.34 -23.27
CA ALA A 9 26.14 25.43 -23.66
C ALA A 9 26.36 25.52 -25.17
N THR A 10 27.31 26.36 -25.59
CA THR A 10 27.72 26.49 -26.99
C THR A 10 28.31 25.17 -27.51
N THR A 11 27.76 24.62 -28.60
CA THR A 11 28.39 23.54 -29.36
C THR A 11 28.51 23.90 -30.84
N THR A 12 29.73 23.82 -31.36
CA THR A 12 30.08 24.14 -32.75
C THR A 12 29.74 22.98 -33.67
N ALA A 13 28.80 23.19 -34.59
CA ALA A 13 28.42 22.19 -35.59
C ALA A 13 29.36 22.23 -36.81
N GLY A 14 30.16 21.18 -36.99
CA GLY A 14 30.85 20.88 -38.24
C GLY A 14 29.92 20.12 -39.20
N ARG A 15 29.77 20.60 -40.44
CA ARG A 15 29.07 19.87 -41.51
C ARG A 15 29.98 18.85 -42.19
N SER A 16 29.42 17.70 -42.54
CA SER A 16 29.85 16.89 -43.70
C SER A 16 28.63 16.26 -44.37
N GLU A 17 28.74 15.96 -45.66
CA GLU A 17 27.61 15.73 -46.56
C GLU A 17 27.48 14.26 -47.04
N GLY A 18 26.24 13.85 -47.32
CA GLY A 18 25.92 13.11 -48.56
C GLY A 18 26.08 11.58 -48.61
N GLY A 19 24.97 10.88 -48.93
CA GLY A 19 25.00 9.54 -49.54
C GLY A 19 23.90 8.58 -49.07
N PRO A 20 22.92 8.19 -49.92
CA PRO A 20 22.03 7.06 -49.64
C PRO A 20 22.70 5.72 -50.04
N VAL A 21 22.37 4.65 -49.33
CA VAL A 21 22.81 3.27 -49.65
C VAL A 21 21.59 2.39 -49.84
N ASP A 22 21.36 1.91 -51.06
CA ASP A 22 20.36 0.89 -51.36
C ASP A 22 20.84 -0.50 -50.91
N ALA A 23 19.94 -1.27 -50.28
CA ALA A 23 20.20 -2.65 -49.86
C ALA A 23 19.24 -3.62 -50.57
N GLU A 24 19.74 -4.32 -51.59
CA GLU A 24 18.98 -5.35 -52.33
C GLU A 24 18.96 -6.69 -51.55
N VAL A 25 17.79 -7.14 -51.09
CA VAL A 25 17.63 -8.43 -50.41
C VAL A 25 17.22 -9.51 -51.41
N ARG A 26 18.13 -10.45 -51.72
CA ARG A 26 17.82 -11.65 -52.53
C ARG A 26 17.50 -12.85 -51.65
N CYS A 27 16.23 -13.26 -51.65
CA CYS A 27 15.82 -14.56 -51.11
C CYS A 27 16.14 -15.68 -52.13
N ARG A 28 16.71 -16.79 -51.65
CA ARG A 28 16.94 -18.01 -52.45
C ARG A 28 16.11 -19.15 -51.88
N THR A 29 15.17 -19.67 -52.67
CA THR A 29 14.27 -20.79 -52.31
C THR A 29 14.73 -22.10 -52.94
N THR A 30 14.61 -23.21 -52.20
CA THR A 30 14.66 -24.58 -52.74
C THR A 30 13.57 -25.45 -52.09
N PRO A 31 12.99 -26.45 -52.80
CA PRO A 31 11.63 -26.93 -52.50
C PRO A 31 11.53 -28.32 -51.83
N ASN A 32 10.37 -28.51 -51.19
CA ASN A 32 9.79 -29.65 -50.46
C ASN A 32 9.99 -31.09 -51.00
N LEU A 33 9.78 -32.07 -50.11
CA LEU A 33 8.67 -33.07 -50.10
C LEU A 33 9.00 -34.13 -49.03
N ASP A 34 8.21 -34.45 -47.99
CA ASP A 34 7.03 -33.85 -47.34
C ASP A 34 7.03 -34.32 -45.85
N GLY A 35 6.19 -33.86 -44.91
CA GLY A 35 5.03 -32.97 -44.96
C GLY A 35 4.64 -32.47 -43.55
N GLU A 36 3.37 -32.09 -43.31
CA GLU A 36 2.84 -31.48 -42.05
C GLU A 36 3.83 -30.63 -41.22
N LEU A 37 4.10 -29.41 -41.70
CA LEU A 37 4.71 -28.36 -40.87
C LEU A 37 3.63 -27.64 -40.04
N ARG A 38 3.58 -27.92 -38.73
CA ARG A 38 2.85 -27.09 -37.77
C ARG A 38 3.66 -25.83 -37.45
N CYS A 39 3.27 -24.69 -38.01
CA CYS A 39 3.75 -23.40 -37.52
C CYS A 39 3.21 -23.16 -36.10
N ALA A 40 4.07 -23.24 -35.10
CA ALA A 40 3.77 -22.72 -33.77
C ALA A 40 3.59 -21.19 -33.87
N ALA A 41 2.41 -20.70 -33.50
CA ALA A 41 2.13 -19.27 -33.51
C ALA A 41 2.74 -18.62 -32.26
N LEU A 42 3.94 -18.05 -32.39
CA LEU A 42 4.46 -17.09 -31.43
C LEU A 42 3.55 -15.85 -31.41
N GLY A 43 3.11 -15.46 -30.21
CA GLY A 43 2.06 -14.48 -30.00
C GLY A 43 2.50 -13.03 -30.18
N ILE A 44 2.59 -12.56 -31.43
CA ILE A 44 2.66 -11.13 -31.75
C ILE A 44 1.47 -10.76 -32.67
N ARG A 45 0.54 -9.93 -32.17
CA ARG A 45 -0.22 -8.87 -32.89
C ARG A 45 -1.41 -8.32 -32.09
N GLY A 46 -1.36 -7.03 -31.76
CA GLY A 46 -1.91 -6.02 -32.68
C GLY A 46 -0.70 -5.23 -33.22
N ILE A 47 -0.60 -4.83 -34.49
CA ILE A 47 -1.61 -4.35 -35.43
C ILE A 47 -1.55 -5.16 -36.75
N THR A 48 -2.67 -5.32 -37.44
CA THR A 48 -2.70 -5.80 -38.83
C THR A 48 -2.80 -4.63 -39.80
N SER A 49 -1.72 -4.35 -40.53
CA SER A 49 -1.81 -3.56 -41.76
C SER A 49 -2.62 -4.37 -42.79
N ARG A 50 -3.65 -3.74 -43.37
CA ARG A 50 -4.51 -4.36 -44.37
C ARG A 50 -4.21 -3.74 -45.73
N ALA A 51 -3.54 -4.50 -46.60
CA ALA A 51 -3.29 -4.08 -47.98
C ALA A 51 -4.62 -3.89 -48.72
N VAL A 52 -4.70 -2.83 -49.52
CA VAL A 52 -5.88 -2.47 -50.32
C VAL A 52 -5.80 -3.15 -51.69
N VAL A 53 -6.88 -3.85 -52.08
CA VAL A 53 -7.18 -4.22 -53.47
C VAL A 53 -8.69 -3.98 -53.70
N PRO A 54 -9.12 -3.31 -54.79
CA PRO A 54 -10.48 -2.80 -54.93
C PRO A 54 -11.47 -3.81 -55.55
N GLY A 55 -12.78 -3.70 -55.25
CA GLY A 55 -13.78 -4.61 -55.81
C GLY A 55 -15.25 -4.45 -55.38
N ASP A 56 -15.85 -3.28 -55.62
CA ASP A 56 -17.21 -3.03 -56.15
C ASP A 56 -18.52 -3.64 -55.53
N ARG A 57 -19.65 -2.92 -55.75
CA ARG A 57 -21.10 -3.25 -55.51
C ARG A 57 -21.62 -3.11 -54.05
N ARG A 58 -22.45 -2.10 -53.70
CA ARG A 58 -23.92 -1.89 -53.95
C ARG A 58 -24.81 -2.83 -53.10
N TRP A 59 -25.95 -2.44 -52.48
CA TRP A 59 -26.88 -1.30 -52.65
C TRP A 59 -27.31 -0.63 -51.29
N GLN A 60 -28.58 -0.18 -51.13
CA GLN A 60 -29.16 0.74 -50.11
C GLN A 60 -29.97 0.11 -48.95
N MET A 61 -30.03 0.84 -47.81
CA MET A 61 -31.18 1.31 -46.97
C MET A 61 -32.61 0.70 -47.12
N PRO A 62 -33.52 0.75 -46.08
CA PRO A 62 -33.73 1.91 -45.18
C PRO A 62 -34.00 1.65 -43.68
N ILE A 63 -34.00 2.74 -42.90
CA ILE A 63 -34.41 2.84 -41.49
C ILE A 63 -35.88 3.31 -41.41
N ARG A 64 -36.64 2.87 -40.40
CA ARG A 64 -37.84 3.57 -39.89
C ARG A 64 -37.65 3.97 -38.44
N ASN A 65 -38.05 5.19 -38.10
CA ASN A 65 -38.03 5.76 -36.75
C ASN A 65 -39.33 5.46 -36.00
N GLY A 66 -39.24 5.44 -34.67
CA GLY A 66 -40.31 5.86 -33.78
C GLY A 66 -40.94 4.76 -32.93
N GLU A 67 -40.50 4.65 -31.68
CA GLU A 67 -41.35 4.51 -30.47
C GLU A 67 -40.47 4.43 -29.20
N ARG A 68 -40.93 5.05 -28.11
CA ARG A 68 -40.57 4.70 -26.71
C ARG A 68 -41.88 4.21 -26.08
N PRO A 69 -41.90 3.18 -25.22
CA PRO A 69 -41.97 3.50 -23.78
C PRO A 69 -41.44 2.45 -22.77
N ASN A 70 -41.12 2.96 -21.58
CA ASN A 70 -41.38 2.43 -20.23
C ASN A 70 -40.71 1.15 -19.67
N GLU A 71 -40.78 1.09 -18.34
CA GLU A 71 -40.09 0.18 -17.42
C GLU A 71 -40.89 -1.09 -17.09
N SER A 72 -40.20 -2.04 -16.43
CA SER A 72 -40.74 -3.18 -15.67
C SER A 72 -41.47 -4.29 -16.45
N SER A 73 -40.90 -5.50 -16.41
CA SER A 73 -41.59 -6.76 -16.75
C SER A 73 -40.89 -7.94 -16.09
N SER A 74 -41.50 -8.51 -15.05
CA SER A 74 -41.03 -9.72 -14.37
C SER A 74 -41.48 -10.96 -15.15
N PHE A 75 -40.58 -11.89 -15.46
CA PHE A 75 -40.94 -13.19 -16.03
C PHE A 75 -40.57 -14.34 -15.09
N LEU A 76 -41.61 -15.00 -14.57
CA LEU A 76 -41.53 -16.31 -13.92
C LEU A 76 -41.52 -17.41 -14.98
N ILE A 77 -40.64 -18.41 -14.81
CA ILE A 77 -40.71 -19.69 -15.53
C ILE A 77 -40.87 -20.80 -14.48
N PRO A 78 -41.90 -21.66 -14.59
CA PRO A 78 -42.18 -22.67 -13.57
C PRO A 78 -41.21 -23.87 -13.66
N LEU A 79 -40.75 -24.33 -12.51
CA LEU A 79 -40.05 -25.61 -12.37
C LEU A 79 -41.05 -26.77 -12.45
N GLY A 80 -40.71 -27.82 -13.19
CA GLY A 80 -41.53 -29.03 -13.29
C GLY A 80 -40.72 -30.29 -13.57
N SER A 81 -41.08 -31.38 -12.88
CA SER A 81 -40.58 -32.77 -12.97
C SER A 81 -39.22 -33.10 -12.32
N THR A 82 -39.13 -34.36 -11.85
CA THR A 82 -38.25 -34.84 -10.76
C THR A 82 -37.59 -36.18 -11.06
N CYS A 83 -36.35 -36.36 -10.57
CA CYS A 83 -35.65 -37.66 -10.32
C CYS A 83 -35.26 -38.52 -11.54
N PRO A 84 -34.36 -39.52 -11.42
CA PRO A 84 -33.66 -40.02 -10.21
C PRO A 84 -32.10 -40.08 -10.32
N ASP A 85 -31.50 -40.79 -9.38
CA ASP A 85 -30.07 -40.93 -9.07
C ASP A 85 -29.12 -41.46 -10.16
N SER A 86 -27.82 -41.22 -9.91
CA SER A 86 -26.64 -41.87 -10.51
C SER A 86 -26.28 -41.54 -11.97
N CYS A 87 -25.42 -40.53 -12.15
CA CYS A 87 -24.56 -40.40 -13.33
C CYS A 87 -23.21 -39.77 -12.97
N HIS A 88 -22.11 -40.53 -13.11
CA HIS A 88 -20.76 -39.97 -13.07
C HIS A 88 -20.48 -39.22 -14.38
N PHE A 89 -20.17 -37.93 -14.32
CA PHE A 89 -19.63 -37.17 -15.46
C PHE A 89 -18.22 -36.67 -15.20
N ARG A 90 -17.25 -37.16 -15.99
CA ARG A 90 -15.97 -36.49 -16.21
C ARG A 90 -16.22 -35.20 -17.00
N ALA A 91 -15.89 -34.05 -16.44
CA ALA A 91 -15.90 -32.79 -17.17
C ALA A 91 -14.65 -32.68 -18.06
N ALA A 92 -14.79 -32.95 -19.36
CA ALA A 92 -13.84 -32.51 -20.37
C ALA A 92 -14.32 -31.17 -20.95
N SER A 93 -13.50 -30.12 -20.88
CA SER A 93 -13.83 -28.81 -21.43
C SER A 93 -13.65 -28.80 -22.96
N LYS A 94 -14.77 -28.81 -23.69
CA LYS A 94 -14.83 -28.39 -25.11
C LYS A 94 -15.50 -27.04 -25.22
N THR A 95 -14.71 -26.00 -25.48
CA THR A 95 -15.22 -24.64 -25.71
C THR A 95 -15.77 -24.50 -27.12
N LEU A 96 -17.09 -24.30 -27.25
CA LEU A 96 -17.71 -23.84 -28.49
C LEU A 96 -17.52 -22.32 -28.63
N GLN A 97 -16.93 -21.86 -29.74
CA GLN A 97 -16.83 -20.43 -30.05
C GLN A 97 -17.96 -19.98 -31.00
N PRO A 98 -18.70 -18.91 -30.68
CA PRO A 98 -19.53 -18.21 -31.65
C PRO A 98 -18.67 -17.22 -32.48
N LYS A 99 -18.74 -17.32 -33.81
CA LYS A 99 -18.14 -16.33 -34.72
C LYS A 99 -19.04 -15.09 -34.83
N VAL A 100 -18.51 -13.90 -34.53
CA VAL A 100 -19.15 -12.61 -34.84
C VAL A 100 -18.17 -11.72 -35.62
N LYS A 101 -18.66 -11.05 -36.67
CA LYS A 101 -17.89 -10.11 -37.50
C LYS A 101 -18.06 -8.67 -36.98
N SER A 102 -16.95 -7.91 -37.00
CA SER A 102 -16.75 -6.44 -37.00
C SER A 102 -17.89 -5.48 -36.56
N PRO A 103 -17.61 -4.47 -35.71
CA PRO A 103 -18.63 -3.61 -35.09
C PRO A 103 -18.93 -2.31 -35.87
N SER A 104 -20.11 -1.73 -35.58
CA SER A 104 -20.39 -0.28 -35.66
C SER A 104 -21.16 0.14 -34.39
N PRO A 105 -21.16 1.43 -34.00
CA PRO A 105 -21.34 1.79 -32.59
C PRO A 105 -22.81 1.93 -32.17
N THR A 106 -23.24 1.06 -31.25
CA THR A 106 -24.46 1.28 -30.44
C THR A 106 -24.23 0.77 -29.02
N THR A 107 -24.75 1.54 -28.06
CA THR A 107 -24.62 1.41 -26.60
C THR A 107 -24.64 -0.04 -26.10
N ALA A 108 -23.50 -0.55 -25.66
CA ALA A 108 -23.42 -1.82 -24.95
C ALA A 108 -23.89 -1.64 -23.49
N ILE A 109 -25.12 -2.05 -23.20
CA ILE A 109 -25.57 -2.27 -21.82
C ILE A 109 -24.95 -3.60 -21.37
N THR A 110 -23.85 -3.52 -20.61
CA THR A 110 -23.25 -4.70 -19.97
C THR A 110 -24.13 -5.16 -18.82
N ILE A 111 -25.05 -6.09 -19.09
CA ILE A 111 -25.75 -6.83 -18.03
C ILE A 111 -24.79 -7.89 -17.48
N THR A 112 -24.12 -7.57 -16.38
CA THR A 112 -23.33 -8.55 -15.63
C THR A 112 -24.27 -9.49 -14.89
N ILE A 113 -24.66 -10.60 -15.52
CA ILE A 113 -25.36 -11.69 -14.82
C ILE A 113 -24.34 -12.47 -13.99
N THR A 114 -24.18 -12.08 -12.73
CA THR A 114 -23.46 -12.88 -11.74
C THR A 114 -24.30 -14.10 -11.39
N ILE A 115 -24.05 -15.24 -12.06
CA ILE A 115 -24.64 -16.52 -11.64
C ILE A 115 -23.94 -16.97 -10.35
N VAL A 116 -24.46 -16.52 -9.20
CA VAL A 116 -24.14 -17.14 -7.92
C VAL A 116 -24.93 -18.44 -7.85
N ALA A 117 -24.25 -19.56 -8.05
CA ALA A 117 -24.82 -20.89 -7.89
C ALA A 117 -25.08 -21.17 -6.40
N TYR A 118 -26.21 -20.70 -5.87
CA TYR A 118 -26.73 -21.15 -4.59
C TYR A 118 -27.30 -22.56 -4.74
N ASN A 119 -26.60 -23.55 -4.16
CA ASN A 119 -27.25 -24.81 -3.80
C ASN A 119 -28.20 -24.53 -2.63
N VAL A 120 -29.45 -24.15 -2.93
CA VAL A 120 -30.53 -24.07 -1.94
C VAL A 120 -31.12 -25.48 -1.77
N THR A 121 -30.37 -26.35 -1.10
CA THR A 121 -31.03 -27.46 -0.39
C THR A 121 -31.78 -26.88 0.79
N SER A 122 -33.09 -27.14 0.85
CA SER A 122 -33.95 -26.75 1.96
C SER A 122 -33.54 -27.49 3.24
N LEU A 123 -32.61 -26.90 4.00
CA LEU A 123 -32.28 -27.31 5.36
C LEU A 123 -32.95 -26.34 6.33
N ARG A 124 -34.05 -26.77 6.94
CA ARG A 124 -34.53 -26.15 8.19
C ARG A 124 -33.48 -26.42 9.27
N GLY A 125 -32.82 -25.36 9.76
CA GLY A 125 -31.76 -25.43 10.78
C GLY A 125 -30.32 -25.22 10.25
N GLY A 126 -30.04 -24.09 9.60
CA GLY A 126 -28.72 -23.77 9.05
C GLY A 126 -27.97 -22.66 9.79
N SER A 127 -26.96 -23.02 10.58
CA SER A 127 -26.07 -22.11 11.31
C SER A 127 -25.34 -21.08 10.42
N PRO A 128 -24.82 -19.95 10.97
CA PRO A 128 -24.07 -18.94 10.20
C PRO A 128 -22.84 -19.50 9.49
N GLN A 129 -22.43 -18.85 8.38
CA GLN A 129 -21.16 -19.13 7.69
C GLN A 129 -20.03 -18.29 8.29
N VAL A 130 -18.80 -18.82 8.23
CA VAL A 130 -17.60 -18.14 8.72
C VAL A 130 -16.52 -18.12 7.65
N THR A 131 -15.97 -16.93 7.39
CA THR A 131 -14.85 -16.74 6.46
C THR A 131 -13.56 -16.51 7.25
N ALA A 132 -12.59 -17.41 7.07
CA ALA A 132 -11.26 -17.33 7.67
C ALA A 132 -10.35 -16.33 6.93
N ILE A 133 -9.63 -15.47 7.65
CA ILE A 133 -8.75 -14.42 7.11
C ILE A 133 -7.43 -14.37 7.90
N VAL A 134 -6.30 -14.68 7.25
CA VAL A 134 -4.98 -14.52 7.89
C VAL A 134 -4.54 -13.06 7.79
N ARG A 135 -4.27 -12.41 8.94
CA ARG A 135 -3.68 -11.06 8.96
C ARG A 135 -2.19 -11.15 9.25
N GLY A 136 -1.39 -11.27 8.18
CA GLY A 136 0.07 -11.24 8.27
C GLY A 136 0.56 -9.93 8.91
N HIS A 137 1.15 -10.06 10.10
CA HIS A 137 2.05 -9.12 10.78
C HIS A 137 3.12 -9.98 11.49
N ALA A 138 4.15 -10.37 10.75
CA ALA A 138 5.35 -10.98 11.32
C ALA A 138 6.29 -9.85 11.79
N GLN A 139 6.03 -9.30 12.97
CA GLN A 139 6.95 -8.40 13.67
C GLN A 139 7.71 -9.24 14.71
N PRO A 140 9.03 -9.44 14.56
CA PRO A 140 9.84 -10.04 15.63
C PRO A 140 9.80 -9.15 16.88
N ARG A 141 9.86 -9.76 18.07
CA ARG A 141 10.16 -8.99 19.28
C ARG A 141 11.60 -8.45 19.16
N HIS A 142 11.76 -7.13 19.23
CA HIS A 142 13.06 -6.47 19.18
C HIS A 142 13.30 -5.63 20.43
N SER A 143 13.81 -6.28 21.48
CA SER A 143 14.48 -5.63 22.62
C SER A 143 15.27 -6.65 23.46
N LEU A 144 16.48 -6.99 23.03
CA LEU A 144 17.49 -7.60 23.91
C LEU A 144 18.85 -6.87 23.72
N PRO A 145 19.59 -6.56 24.80
CA PRO A 145 20.91 -5.95 24.70
C PRO A 145 21.93 -6.84 23.98
N ILE A 146 22.88 -6.20 23.29
CA ILE A 146 23.84 -6.79 22.33
C ILE A 146 24.80 -7.87 22.89
N LYS A 147 24.72 -8.24 24.19
CA LYS A 147 25.73 -9.07 24.87
C LYS A 147 25.42 -10.57 25.05
N LYS A 148 24.30 -11.11 24.55
CA LYS A 148 24.10 -12.57 24.44
C LYS A 148 23.37 -12.92 23.14
N LEU A 149 24.08 -13.60 22.24
CA LEU A 149 23.56 -14.07 20.95
C LEU A 149 23.99 -15.53 20.72
N GLU A 150 23.44 -16.42 21.54
CA GLU A 150 23.40 -17.86 21.24
C GLU A 150 22.06 -18.18 20.58
N HIS A 151 22.11 -18.47 19.28
CA HIS A 151 21.15 -19.28 18.48
C HIS A 151 19.66 -19.34 18.89
N ALA A 152 19.03 -18.22 19.24
CA ALA A 152 17.58 -18.14 19.37
C ALA A 152 16.93 -18.00 17.99
N THR A 153 16.31 -19.08 17.49
CA THR A 153 15.49 -19.04 16.26
C THR A 153 14.32 -18.07 16.42
N LYS A 154 14.05 -17.23 15.42
CA LYS A 154 12.90 -16.31 15.48
C LYS A 154 11.58 -17.06 15.33
N ALA A 155 10.96 -17.37 16.46
CA ALA A 155 9.57 -17.81 16.52
C ALA A 155 8.59 -16.71 16.07
N SER A 156 7.59 -17.09 15.28
CA SER A 156 6.47 -16.22 14.87
C SER A 156 5.12 -16.78 15.32
N SER A 157 4.23 -15.90 15.81
CA SER A 157 2.84 -16.21 16.17
C SER A 157 1.91 -15.22 15.45
N PRO A 158 1.40 -15.59 14.25
CA PRO A 158 0.52 -14.72 13.48
C PRO A 158 -0.82 -14.46 14.17
N THR A 159 -1.49 -13.38 13.79
CA THR A 159 -2.88 -13.12 14.18
C THR A 159 -3.83 -13.67 13.12
N LEU A 160 -4.69 -14.59 13.54
CA LEU A 160 -5.82 -15.10 12.78
C LEU A 160 -7.01 -14.18 13.00
N ALA A 161 -7.83 -13.96 11.98
CA ALA A 161 -9.07 -13.17 12.06
C ALA A 161 -10.16 -13.82 11.20
N TRP A 162 -11.42 -13.53 11.47
CA TRP A 162 -12.53 -14.08 10.69
C TRP A 162 -13.70 -13.09 10.60
N GLN A 163 -14.60 -13.36 9.66
CA GLN A 163 -15.87 -12.63 9.51
C GLN A 163 -17.02 -13.63 9.55
N MET A 164 -18.07 -13.26 10.28
CA MET A 164 -19.34 -14.00 10.30
C MET A 164 -20.26 -13.47 9.20
N ILE A 165 -20.96 -14.38 8.53
CA ILE A 165 -21.96 -14.05 7.51
C ILE A 165 -23.27 -14.71 7.96
N PRO A 166 -24.33 -13.92 8.26
CA PRO A 166 -25.66 -14.46 8.53
C PRO A 166 -26.17 -15.27 7.33
N THR A 167 -26.79 -16.41 7.60
CA THR A 167 -27.20 -17.41 6.58
C THR A 167 -28.69 -17.54 6.38
N GLN A 168 -29.48 -16.97 7.29
CA GLN A 168 -30.93 -17.04 7.29
C GLN A 168 -31.48 -15.66 7.63
N ASP A 169 -32.63 -15.33 7.04
CA ASP A 169 -33.43 -14.20 7.46
C ASP A 169 -33.92 -14.45 8.89
N CYS A 170 -33.68 -13.48 9.77
CA CYS A 170 -34.18 -13.54 11.13
C CYS A 170 -35.49 -12.73 11.21
N PRO A 171 -36.63 -13.36 11.57
CA PRO A 171 -37.90 -12.68 11.73
C PRO A 171 -37.83 -11.43 12.63
N GLU A 172 -38.71 -10.46 12.40
CA GLU A 172 -38.80 -9.29 13.28
C GLU A 172 -39.33 -9.65 14.69
N SER A 173 -40.02 -10.78 14.83
CA SER A 173 -40.54 -11.32 16.09
C SER A 173 -39.49 -11.89 17.05
N ASP A 174 -38.31 -12.23 16.55
CA ASP A 174 -37.36 -13.07 17.27
C ASP A 174 -36.42 -12.20 18.11
N GLU A 175 -36.48 -12.29 19.44
CA GLU A 175 -35.70 -11.42 20.33
C GLU A 175 -34.19 -11.47 20.05
N THR A 176 -33.65 -12.64 19.71
CA THR A 176 -32.22 -12.89 19.43
C THR A 176 -32.04 -13.62 18.10
N CYS A 177 -31.12 -13.14 17.26
CA CYS A 177 -30.77 -13.75 15.98
C CYS A 177 -29.36 -14.36 16.01
N PRO A 178 -29.09 -15.45 15.27
CA PRO A 178 -27.75 -16.04 15.16
C PRO A 178 -26.62 -15.04 14.85
N GLY A 179 -26.87 -14.10 13.94
CA GLY A 179 -25.87 -13.12 13.51
C GLY A 179 -25.45 -12.12 14.59
N ASP A 180 -26.24 -11.92 15.65
CA ASP A 180 -26.10 -10.78 16.56
C ASP A 180 -24.79 -10.78 17.33
N ARG A 181 -24.35 -11.97 17.76
CA ARG A 181 -23.19 -12.15 18.61
C ARG A 181 -22.52 -13.50 18.40
N GLN A 182 -21.19 -13.50 18.44
CA GLN A 182 -20.39 -14.69 18.67
C GLN A 182 -20.32 -14.95 20.17
N THR A 183 -20.66 -16.16 20.60
CA THR A 183 -20.52 -16.60 22.00
C THR A 183 -19.20 -17.34 22.24
N ALA A 184 -18.70 -18.07 21.24
CA ALA A 184 -17.42 -18.77 21.31
C ALA A 184 -16.80 -18.99 19.91
N TYR A 185 -15.54 -19.42 19.88
CA TYR A 185 -14.88 -19.91 18.67
C TYR A 185 -14.03 -21.17 18.92
N GLU A 186 -13.74 -21.93 17.87
CA GLU A 186 -12.78 -23.04 17.86
C GLU A 186 -11.93 -22.91 16.60
N ILE A 187 -10.61 -22.90 16.74
CA ILE A 187 -9.65 -22.90 15.65
C ILE A 187 -8.95 -24.26 15.62
N GLN A 188 -8.79 -24.79 14.41
CA GLN A 188 -8.01 -25.99 14.13
C GLN A 188 -6.98 -25.68 13.04
N ALA A 189 -5.75 -26.17 13.23
CA ALA A 189 -4.67 -26.00 12.28
C ALA A 189 -3.88 -27.30 12.09
N ALA A 190 -3.33 -27.49 10.90
CA ALA A 190 -2.54 -28.64 10.47
C ALA A 190 -1.48 -28.19 9.43
N ALA A 191 -0.52 -29.05 9.08
CA ALA A 191 0.48 -28.72 8.06
C ALA A 191 -0.15 -28.52 6.67
N THR A 192 -1.07 -29.41 6.27
CA THR A 192 -1.79 -29.32 5.00
C THR A 192 -3.32 -29.30 5.17
N ALA A 193 -4.04 -28.91 4.11
CA ALA A 193 -5.50 -28.95 4.10
C ALA A 193 -6.05 -30.39 4.21
N ASP A 194 -5.30 -31.40 3.78
CA ASP A 194 -5.66 -32.81 3.91
C ASP A 194 -5.41 -33.36 5.31
N ASP A 195 -4.33 -32.93 5.98
CA ASP A 195 -4.14 -33.20 7.41
C ASP A 195 -5.28 -32.61 8.24
N LEU A 196 -5.73 -31.40 7.90
CA LEU A 196 -6.84 -30.71 8.55
C LEU A 196 -8.19 -31.43 8.34
N ARG A 197 -8.38 -32.08 7.17
CA ARG A 197 -9.55 -32.94 6.88
C ARG A 197 -9.45 -34.27 7.63
N ALA A 198 -8.27 -34.89 7.65
CA ALA A 198 -8.00 -36.18 8.28
C ALA A 198 -7.83 -36.12 9.81
N GLY A 199 -7.86 -34.93 10.41
CA GLY A 199 -7.77 -34.76 11.86
C GLY A 199 -6.34 -34.78 12.44
N ARG A 200 -5.31 -34.64 11.59
CA ARG A 200 -3.89 -34.58 11.97
C ARG A 200 -3.49 -33.14 12.30
N PHE A 201 -3.97 -32.65 13.44
CA PHE A 201 -3.79 -31.25 13.84
C PHE A 201 -2.41 -30.98 14.46
N ILE A 202 -1.78 -29.86 14.07
CA ILE A 202 -0.60 -29.32 14.76
C ILE A 202 -0.99 -28.40 15.92
N TRP A 203 -2.20 -27.81 15.87
CA TRP A 203 -2.73 -26.97 16.93
C TRP A 203 -4.27 -26.95 16.94
N LYS A 204 -4.84 -26.78 18.13
CA LYS A 204 -6.25 -26.47 18.37
C LYS A 204 -6.35 -25.42 19.49
N SER A 205 -7.30 -24.49 19.39
CA SER A 205 -7.64 -23.63 20.54
C SER A 205 -8.53 -24.34 21.57
N GLY A 206 -9.28 -25.36 21.15
CA GLY A 206 -10.50 -25.80 21.85
C GLY A 206 -11.65 -24.80 21.65
N LYS A 207 -12.83 -25.08 22.23
CA LYS A 207 -13.90 -24.07 22.30
C LYS A 207 -13.46 -23.00 23.30
N THR A 208 -13.22 -21.79 22.81
CA THR A 208 -12.88 -20.61 23.60
C THR A 208 -14.11 -19.73 23.65
N GLU A 209 -14.70 -19.54 24.83
CA GLU A 209 -15.77 -18.56 25.04
C GLU A 209 -15.23 -17.15 24.80
N GLY A 210 -15.97 -16.33 24.06
CA GLY A 210 -15.51 -15.00 23.63
C GLY A 210 -16.16 -14.53 22.33
N ASN A 211 -16.37 -13.23 22.22
CA ASN A 211 -16.93 -12.57 21.03
C ASN A 211 -15.85 -11.97 20.11
N GLU A 212 -14.57 -12.24 20.38
CA GLU A 212 -13.45 -11.76 19.57
C GLU A 212 -13.44 -12.46 18.21
N GLN A 213 -13.35 -11.68 17.13
CA GLN A 213 -13.16 -12.19 15.77
C GLN A 213 -11.68 -12.25 15.35
N ASN A 214 -10.78 -12.40 16.33
CA ASN A 214 -9.36 -12.58 16.10
C ASN A 214 -8.68 -13.31 17.27
N ALA A 215 -7.62 -14.07 16.97
CA ALA A 215 -6.83 -14.81 17.94
C ALA A 215 -5.35 -14.84 17.55
N ARG A 216 -4.45 -14.99 18.54
CA ARG A 216 -3.05 -15.34 18.30
C ARG A 216 -2.92 -16.83 18.03
N PHE A 217 -2.04 -17.19 17.09
CA PHE A 217 -1.73 -18.58 16.83
C PHE A 217 -0.96 -19.18 18.01
N GLY A 218 -1.47 -20.25 18.60
CA GLY A 218 -1.02 -20.75 19.90
C GLY A 218 0.30 -21.54 19.91
N ILE A 219 0.93 -21.75 18.76
CA ILE A 219 2.27 -22.34 18.66
C ILE A 219 3.24 -21.39 17.96
N SER A 220 4.51 -21.48 18.33
CA SER A 220 5.62 -20.81 17.65
C SER A 220 5.92 -21.49 16.32
N LEU A 221 5.91 -20.72 15.24
CA LEU A 221 6.32 -21.17 13.91
C LEU A 221 7.72 -20.66 13.55
N THR A 222 8.39 -21.40 12.68
CA THR A 222 9.72 -21.17 12.13
C THR A 222 9.66 -20.93 10.62
N SER A 223 10.81 -20.65 10.00
CA SER A 223 10.91 -20.36 8.57
C SER A 223 10.46 -21.54 7.71
N ARG A 224 9.70 -21.25 6.64
CA ARG A 224 9.08 -22.22 5.69
C ARG A 224 7.87 -22.99 6.23
N ASP A 225 7.52 -22.85 7.52
CA ASP A 225 6.35 -23.52 8.06
C ASP A 225 5.09 -23.11 7.28
N THR A 226 4.43 -24.12 6.71
CA THR A 226 3.14 -24.01 6.04
C THR A 226 2.06 -24.52 6.96
N VAL A 227 0.97 -23.77 7.08
CA VAL A 227 -0.16 -24.10 7.93
C VAL A 227 -1.45 -23.93 7.16
N ALA A 228 -2.26 -24.97 7.16
CA ALA A 228 -3.68 -24.92 6.82
C ALA A 228 -4.51 -24.80 8.11
N TRP A 229 -5.48 -23.89 8.12
CA TRP A 229 -6.35 -23.67 9.27
C TRP A 229 -7.81 -23.48 8.88
N ARG A 230 -8.69 -23.68 9.87
CA ARG A 230 -10.11 -23.38 9.80
C ARG A 230 -10.62 -22.89 11.15
N VAL A 231 -11.70 -22.14 11.13
CA VAL A 231 -12.41 -21.67 12.33
C VAL A 231 -13.87 -22.07 12.28
N LYS A 232 -14.42 -22.32 13.46
CA LYS A 232 -15.85 -22.47 13.75
C LYS A 232 -16.20 -21.44 14.82
N VAL A 233 -17.42 -20.91 14.78
CA VAL A 233 -17.96 -20.02 15.81
C VAL A 233 -19.23 -20.61 16.40
N TRP A 234 -19.61 -20.15 17.58
CA TRP A 234 -20.92 -20.35 18.16
C TRP A 234 -21.68 -19.02 18.11
N ASP A 235 -22.93 -19.09 17.69
CA ASP A 235 -23.78 -17.93 17.50
C ASP A 235 -24.47 -17.48 18.80
N ALA A 236 -25.35 -16.47 18.70
CA ALA A 236 -26.05 -15.92 19.86
C ALA A 236 -27.03 -16.91 20.52
N LEU A 237 -27.45 -17.96 19.79
CA LEU A 237 -28.30 -19.05 20.28
C LEU A 237 -27.46 -20.26 20.75
N GLY A 238 -26.14 -20.10 20.84
CA GLY A 238 -25.21 -21.17 21.20
C GLY A 238 -25.10 -22.28 20.17
N GLN A 239 -25.54 -22.06 18.91
CA GLN A 239 -25.44 -23.06 17.86
C GLN A 239 -24.09 -22.97 17.14
N PRO A 240 -23.41 -24.10 16.88
CA PRO A 240 -22.14 -24.11 16.18
C PRO A 240 -22.33 -23.85 14.68
N SER A 241 -21.47 -23.02 14.10
CA SER A 241 -21.34 -22.86 12.66
C SER A 241 -20.85 -24.14 11.98
N GLY A 242 -21.00 -24.20 10.66
CA GLY A 242 -20.11 -25.03 9.84
C GLY A 242 -18.65 -24.60 10.04
N TRP A 243 -17.71 -25.52 9.79
CA TRP A 243 -16.30 -25.13 9.67
C TRP A 243 -16.11 -24.20 8.48
N SER A 244 -15.31 -23.15 8.64
CA SER A 244 -14.84 -22.34 7.50
C SER A 244 -14.16 -23.22 6.46
N ARG A 245 -14.16 -22.77 5.20
CA ARG A 245 -13.22 -23.33 4.21
C ARG A 245 -11.79 -23.23 4.76
N PRO A 246 -10.93 -24.25 4.57
CA PRO A 246 -9.53 -24.16 4.94
C PRO A 246 -8.85 -22.99 4.22
N SER A 247 -8.10 -22.20 4.98
CA SER A 247 -7.20 -21.16 4.48
C SER A 247 -5.76 -21.59 4.78
N THR A 248 -4.79 -21.15 3.99
CA THR A 248 -3.38 -21.49 4.17
C THR A 248 -2.50 -20.25 4.28
N TRP A 249 -1.37 -20.39 4.97
CA TRP A 249 -0.23 -19.48 4.88
C TRP A 249 1.08 -20.25 4.97
N THR A 250 2.15 -19.64 4.47
CA THR A 250 3.53 -20.13 4.59
C THR A 250 4.39 -18.99 5.13
N LEU A 251 5.27 -19.28 6.10
CA LEU A 251 6.27 -18.32 6.55
C LEU A 251 7.47 -18.31 5.62
N GLY A 252 8.01 -17.14 5.32
CA GLY A 252 9.26 -17.01 4.59
C GLY A 252 10.48 -17.33 5.46
N LEU A 253 11.64 -16.82 5.02
CA LEU A 253 12.90 -16.79 5.77
C LEU A 253 12.80 -15.74 6.91
N LEU A 254 12.80 -16.18 8.17
CA LEU A 254 12.67 -15.31 9.35
C LEU A 254 14.04 -14.81 9.86
N ASP A 255 15.10 -15.59 9.63
CA ASP A 255 16.47 -15.30 10.06
C ASP A 255 17.44 -15.13 8.89
N GLN A 256 18.53 -14.38 9.12
CA GLN A 256 19.56 -14.16 8.11
C GLN A 256 20.22 -15.48 7.68
N PHE A 257 20.35 -16.43 8.62
CA PHE A 257 20.89 -17.78 8.37
C PHE A 257 20.02 -18.63 7.44
N ASP A 258 18.72 -18.37 7.33
CA ASP A 258 17.81 -19.13 6.45
C ASP A 258 18.13 -18.97 4.96
N TRP A 259 18.83 -17.89 4.59
CA TRP A 259 19.34 -17.69 3.23
C TRP A 259 20.44 -18.68 2.87
N GLY A 260 21.11 -19.28 3.87
CA GLY A 260 22.16 -20.28 3.70
C GLY A 260 23.38 -19.69 2.98
N GLN A 261 23.76 -20.30 1.86
CA GLN A 261 24.94 -19.90 1.08
C GLN A 261 24.69 -18.72 0.12
N ALA A 262 23.48 -18.16 0.07
CA ALA A 262 23.18 -17.04 -0.81
C ALA A 262 24.02 -15.81 -0.47
N ARG A 263 24.70 -15.26 -1.48
CA ARG A 263 25.51 -14.04 -1.41
C ARG A 263 24.79 -12.91 -2.11
N TRP A 264 25.06 -11.67 -1.71
CA TRP A 264 24.74 -10.53 -2.57
C TRP A 264 25.63 -10.60 -3.81
N ILE A 265 25.05 -10.38 -4.99
CA ILE A 265 25.80 -10.34 -6.25
C ILE A 265 25.52 -9.06 -7.04
N ASP A 266 26.54 -8.59 -7.76
CA ASP A 266 26.49 -7.42 -8.64
C ASP A 266 27.26 -7.63 -9.96
N TYR A 267 27.26 -6.61 -10.82
CA TYR A 267 28.11 -6.59 -12.01
C TYR A 267 29.53 -6.14 -11.61
N PRO A 268 30.58 -6.98 -11.81
CA PRO A 268 31.94 -6.65 -11.39
C PRO A 268 32.42 -5.31 -11.93
N ASP A 269 32.97 -4.48 -11.05
CA ASP A 269 33.55 -3.17 -11.39
C ASP A 269 32.61 -2.18 -12.11
N ARG A 270 31.28 -2.38 -12.06
CA ARG A 270 30.32 -1.45 -12.66
C ARG A 270 30.49 -0.03 -12.11
N ASN A 271 30.56 0.95 -13.01
CA ASN A 271 30.52 2.37 -12.68
C ASN A 271 29.16 3.02 -13.04
N GLY A 272 28.97 4.29 -12.63
CA GLY A 272 27.70 4.99 -12.75
C GLY A 272 27.25 5.36 -14.18
N SER A 273 28.15 5.41 -15.17
CA SER A 273 27.80 5.73 -16.57
C SER A 273 27.52 4.51 -17.44
N GLN A 274 27.67 3.30 -16.90
CA GLN A 274 27.30 2.07 -17.59
C GLN A 274 25.80 1.76 -17.40
N PRO A 275 25.13 1.12 -18.38
CA PRO A 275 23.76 0.64 -18.23
C PRO A 275 23.53 -0.24 -17.00
N LEU A 276 22.27 -0.48 -16.69
CA LEU A 276 21.87 -1.34 -15.58
C LEU A 276 22.08 -2.82 -15.95
N PRO A 277 22.56 -3.65 -15.00
CA PRO A 277 22.94 -5.01 -15.29
C PRO A 277 21.75 -5.99 -15.33
N LEU A 278 21.85 -6.93 -16.26
CA LEU A 278 21.03 -8.13 -16.33
C LEU A 278 21.78 -9.29 -15.64
N PHE A 279 21.06 -10.18 -14.98
CA PHE A 279 21.61 -11.37 -14.32
C PHE A 279 20.80 -12.60 -14.68
N VAL A 280 21.49 -13.71 -14.92
CA VAL A 280 20.84 -14.95 -15.35
C VAL A 280 21.53 -16.18 -14.78
N ARG A 281 20.73 -17.18 -14.44
CA ARG A 281 21.16 -18.48 -13.95
C ARG A 281 20.38 -19.59 -14.62
N HIS A 282 21.05 -20.32 -15.50
CA HIS A 282 20.61 -21.63 -15.96
C HIS A 282 20.84 -22.67 -14.85
N PHE A 283 19.90 -23.60 -14.69
CA PHE A 283 20.06 -24.78 -13.85
C PHE A 283 19.20 -25.92 -14.40
N ASP A 284 19.65 -27.16 -14.24
CA ASP A 284 18.94 -28.34 -14.72
C ASP A 284 18.00 -28.90 -13.64
N ILE A 285 16.77 -29.24 -14.01
CA ILE A 285 15.92 -30.13 -13.21
C ILE A 285 16.12 -31.54 -13.74
N SER A 286 16.63 -32.44 -12.89
CA SER A 286 16.99 -33.81 -13.28
C SER A 286 15.82 -34.53 -13.96
N SER A 287 16.07 -35.16 -15.10
CA SER A 287 15.05 -35.87 -15.87
C SER A 287 14.29 -36.89 -15.02
N GLY A 288 12.96 -36.86 -15.09
CA GLY A 288 12.08 -37.74 -14.32
C GLY A 288 11.72 -37.28 -12.91
N LYS A 289 12.20 -36.11 -12.44
CA LYS A 289 11.67 -35.47 -11.22
C LYS A 289 10.47 -34.57 -11.56
N VAL A 290 9.43 -34.60 -10.73
CA VAL A 290 8.29 -33.68 -10.82
C VAL A 290 8.38 -32.66 -9.70
N VAL A 291 8.29 -31.36 -10.02
CA VAL A 291 8.26 -30.28 -9.02
C VAL A 291 6.92 -30.32 -8.28
N ALA A 292 6.97 -30.41 -6.96
CA ALA A 292 5.82 -30.37 -6.07
C ALA A 292 5.58 -28.97 -5.47
N ASP A 293 6.65 -28.22 -5.21
CA ASP A 293 6.62 -26.84 -4.74
C ASP A 293 7.90 -26.10 -5.16
N ALA A 294 7.80 -24.83 -5.54
CA ALA A 294 8.99 -23.99 -5.75
C ALA A 294 8.80 -22.54 -5.29
N ARG A 295 9.75 -22.06 -4.47
CA ARG A 295 9.70 -20.77 -3.78
C ARG A 295 10.95 -19.94 -4.07
N LEU A 296 10.76 -18.80 -4.74
CA LEU A 296 11.82 -17.82 -4.97
C LEU A 296 11.76 -16.74 -3.89
N TYR A 297 12.81 -16.64 -3.08
CA TYR A 297 13.07 -15.55 -2.14
C TYR A 297 14.06 -14.58 -2.78
N ILE A 298 13.73 -13.29 -2.88
CA ILE A 298 14.59 -12.30 -3.55
C ILE A 298 14.50 -10.91 -2.92
N SER A 299 15.66 -10.25 -2.81
CA SER A 299 15.81 -8.87 -2.36
C SER A 299 16.82 -8.14 -3.25
N GLY A 300 16.37 -7.09 -3.95
CA GLY A 300 17.23 -6.17 -4.70
C GLY A 300 17.43 -4.89 -3.90
N VAL A 301 18.64 -4.32 -3.96
CA VAL A 301 18.89 -3.00 -3.36
C VAL A 301 18.45 -1.92 -4.33
N GLY A 302 17.55 -1.06 -3.89
CA GLY A 302 16.68 -0.32 -4.78
C GLY A 302 15.56 -1.21 -5.27
N MET A 303 15.73 -1.84 -6.43
CA MET A 303 14.64 -2.46 -7.18
C MET A 303 15.10 -3.73 -7.91
N HIS A 304 14.17 -4.67 -8.10
CA HIS A 304 14.38 -5.86 -8.93
C HIS A 304 13.12 -6.19 -9.75
N HIS A 305 13.34 -6.85 -10.88
CA HIS A 305 12.34 -7.55 -11.66
C HIS A 305 12.91 -8.92 -12.03
N ALA A 306 12.11 -9.97 -11.84
CA ALA A 306 12.55 -11.35 -11.98
C ALA A 306 11.61 -12.10 -12.93
N THR A 307 12.20 -12.80 -13.90
CA THR A 307 11.51 -13.68 -14.83
C THR A 307 12.00 -15.12 -14.67
N VAL A 308 11.13 -16.08 -14.98
CA VAL A 308 11.42 -17.51 -15.03
C VAL A 308 11.01 -18.00 -16.40
N ASN A 309 11.97 -18.44 -17.22
CA ASN A 309 11.75 -18.87 -18.60
C ASN A 309 11.06 -17.81 -19.48
N GLY A 310 11.50 -16.55 -19.40
CA GLY A 310 10.90 -15.41 -20.12
C GLY A 310 9.59 -14.85 -19.52
N GLU A 311 8.98 -15.54 -18.55
CA GLU A 311 7.71 -15.14 -17.94
C GLU A 311 7.91 -14.43 -16.59
N ASP A 312 7.12 -13.38 -16.32
CA ASP A 312 7.17 -12.63 -15.07
C ASP A 312 6.91 -13.52 -13.84
N ALA A 313 7.83 -13.53 -12.87
CA ALA A 313 7.64 -14.26 -11.60
C ALA A 313 6.50 -13.68 -10.73
N THR A 314 6.04 -12.45 -11.03
CA THR A 314 4.98 -11.74 -10.31
C THR A 314 4.43 -10.56 -11.11
N ASP A 315 3.16 -10.20 -10.87
CA ASP A 315 2.52 -8.96 -11.37
C ASP A 315 2.80 -7.72 -10.49
N GLU A 316 3.82 -7.79 -9.62
CA GLU A 316 4.26 -6.69 -8.76
C GLU A 316 5.37 -5.90 -9.45
N VAL A 317 5.11 -4.63 -9.80
CA VAL A 317 6.18 -3.71 -10.21
C VAL A 317 6.78 -2.99 -9.01
N LEU A 318 8.00 -2.48 -9.20
CA LEU A 318 8.73 -1.66 -8.22
C LEU A 318 9.08 -2.40 -6.90
N ALA A 319 9.21 -3.73 -6.95
CA ALA A 319 9.66 -4.56 -5.84
C ALA A 319 11.16 -4.31 -5.52
N PRO A 320 11.61 -4.47 -4.25
CA PRO A 320 10.85 -4.85 -3.07
C PRO A 320 10.25 -3.65 -2.32
N GLY A 321 10.40 -2.41 -2.81
CA GLY A 321 9.89 -1.20 -2.18
C GLY A 321 10.91 -0.43 -1.33
N TYR A 322 10.45 0.66 -0.73
CA TYR A 322 11.27 1.68 -0.06
C TYR A 322 11.53 1.31 1.42
N SER A 323 12.82 1.13 1.75
CA SER A 323 13.32 0.86 3.10
C SER A 323 14.64 1.56 3.36
N ASN A 324 14.98 1.82 4.63
CA ASN A 324 16.34 2.23 4.98
C ASN A 324 17.28 1.02 4.86
N TYR A 325 17.94 0.87 3.71
CA TYR A 325 18.82 -0.25 3.41
C TYR A 325 20.00 -0.41 4.39
N GLN A 326 20.39 0.63 5.15
CA GLN A 326 21.42 0.52 6.20
C GLN A 326 20.93 -0.26 7.45
N LEU A 327 19.61 -0.44 7.61
CA LEU A 327 18.98 -1.17 8.72
C LEU A 327 18.23 -2.41 8.25
N SER A 328 17.52 -2.32 7.14
CA SER A 328 16.74 -3.42 6.58
C SER A 328 16.57 -3.30 5.08
N SER A 329 16.60 -4.44 4.40
CA SER A 329 16.16 -4.56 3.02
C SER A 329 14.98 -5.53 2.98
N GLU A 330 13.90 -5.11 2.31
CA GLU A 330 12.75 -5.98 2.10
C GLU A 330 13.08 -7.09 1.11
N TYR A 331 12.51 -8.27 1.35
CA TYR A 331 12.50 -9.35 0.36
C TYR A 331 11.06 -9.77 0.02
N ARG A 332 10.92 -10.45 -1.11
CA ARG A 332 9.67 -11.07 -1.58
C ARG A 332 9.82 -12.58 -1.69
N THR A 333 8.70 -13.29 -1.48
CA THR A 333 8.56 -14.72 -1.77
C THR A 333 7.56 -14.87 -2.90
N TYR A 334 7.99 -15.49 -4.00
CA TYR A 334 7.15 -15.82 -5.15
C TYR A 334 6.95 -17.33 -5.25
N ASP A 335 5.74 -17.73 -5.66
CA ASP A 335 5.42 -19.10 -6.04
C ASP A 335 5.77 -19.25 -7.52
N VAL A 336 6.79 -20.07 -7.82
CA VAL A 336 7.24 -20.31 -9.21
C VAL A 336 7.04 -21.77 -9.62
N THR A 337 6.27 -22.55 -8.83
CA THR A 337 6.04 -23.98 -9.01
C THR A 337 5.62 -24.33 -10.45
N ASN A 338 4.68 -23.57 -11.01
CA ASN A 338 4.13 -23.80 -12.36
C ASN A 338 4.94 -23.13 -13.48
N ALA A 339 5.99 -22.37 -13.15
CA ALA A 339 6.84 -21.69 -14.13
C ALA A 339 8.09 -22.51 -14.51
N LEU A 340 8.45 -23.53 -13.73
CA LEU A 340 9.65 -24.34 -13.95
C LEU A 340 9.44 -25.42 -15.01
N GLY A 341 10.21 -25.35 -16.10
CA GLY A 341 10.38 -26.42 -17.09
C GLY A 341 11.48 -27.44 -16.73
N PRO A 342 11.92 -28.31 -17.66
CA PRO A 342 12.97 -29.29 -17.41
C PRO A 342 14.39 -28.68 -17.33
N ALA A 343 14.64 -27.58 -18.03
CA ALA A 343 15.88 -26.81 -17.95
C ALA A 343 15.55 -25.33 -17.68
N PRO A 344 15.14 -24.97 -16.44
CA PRO A 344 14.72 -23.61 -16.16
C PRO A 344 15.87 -22.61 -16.25
N MET A 345 15.50 -21.39 -16.58
CA MET A 345 16.33 -20.23 -16.42
C MET A 345 15.65 -19.23 -15.47
N LEU A 346 16.38 -18.84 -14.44
CA LEU A 346 15.99 -17.75 -13.54
C LEU A 346 16.77 -16.50 -13.94
N SER A 347 16.05 -15.43 -14.21
CA SER A 347 16.58 -14.17 -14.71
C SER A 347 16.15 -13.04 -13.81
N VAL A 348 17.05 -12.09 -13.58
CA VAL A 348 16.83 -10.93 -12.71
C VAL A 348 17.45 -9.70 -13.37
N SER A 349 16.66 -8.67 -13.59
CA SER A 349 17.19 -7.31 -13.74
C SER A 349 17.19 -6.66 -12.35
N ALA A 350 18.30 -6.03 -11.97
CA ALA A 350 18.44 -5.39 -10.65
C ALA A 350 19.06 -4.00 -10.80
N TRP A 351 18.45 -3.01 -10.15
CA TRP A 351 18.83 -1.61 -10.28
C TRP A 351 18.66 -0.82 -8.99
N ALA A 352 19.62 0.08 -8.73
CA ALA A 352 19.57 1.01 -7.62
C ALA A 352 19.15 2.37 -8.17
N THR A 353 18.04 2.94 -7.68
CA THR A 353 17.53 4.23 -8.17
C THR A 353 18.27 5.40 -7.51
N ASP A 354 18.70 6.32 -8.36
CA ASP A 354 19.73 7.35 -8.16
C ASP A 354 19.55 8.33 -6.98
N ARG A 355 18.37 8.34 -6.33
CA ARG A 355 18.01 9.27 -5.24
C ARG A 355 17.22 8.63 -4.09
N LEU A 356 17.57 7.40 -3.70
CA LEU A 356 16.89 6.68 -2.60
C LEU A 356 17.08 7.28 -1.19
N THR A 357 17.89 8.32 -1.04
CA THR A 357 17.94 9.21 0.15
C THR A 357 18.31 10.63 -0.29
N PHE A 358 18.12 11.63 0.59
CA PHE A 358 18.90 12.87 0.55
C PHE A 358 20.39 12.50 0.75
N GLY A 359 21.09 12.20 -0.35
CA GLY A 359 22.45 11.63 -0.34
C GLY A 359 22.62 10.58 -1.45
N ALA A 360 23.61 10.79 -2.32
CA ALA A 360 23.80 10.13 -3.60
C ALA A 360 24.11 8.60 -3.55
N ILE A 361 23.83 7.89 -4.67
CA ILE A 361 24.53 6.63 -5.02
C ILE A 361 25.99 6.94 -5.37
N GLN A 362 26.81 7.22 -4.37
CA GLN A 362 28.27 7.28 -4.50
C GLN A 362 28.87 6.58 -3.30
N LEU A 363 29.57 5.47 -3.54
CA LEU A 363 30.22 4.65 -2.52
C LEU A 363 30.84 5.54 -1.45
N MET A 364 30.49 5.29 -0.19
CA MET A 364 30.98 6.10 0.93
C MET A 364 32.46 5.89 1.18
N GLY A 365 33.10 4.92 0.54
CA GLY A 365 34.55 4.87 0.44
C GLY A 365 34.98 4.20 -0.86
N ASN A 366 36.08 4.66 -1.45
CA ASN A 366 36.70 4.03 -2.60
C ASN A 366 38.22 4.25 -2.54
N GLY A 367 38.97 3.16 -2.59
CA GLY A 367 40.43 3.17 -2.55
C GLY A 367 41.00 1.79 -2.82
N THR A 368 42.29 1.63 -2.54
CA THR A 368 43.04 0.38 -2.71
C THR A 368 43.95 0.14 -1.51
N LEU A 369 44.25 -1.12 -1.20
CA LEU A 369 45.25 -1.45 -0.18
C LEU A 369 46.64 -0.94 -0.60
N SER A 370 47.29 -0.14 0.24
CA SER A 370 48.63 0.40 -0.02
C SER A 370 49.77 -0.59 0.26
N ALA A 371 49.48 -1.71 0.92
CA ALA A 371 50.43 -2.77 1.26
C ALA A 371 49.71 -4.12 1.37
N ASN A 372 50.47 -5.22 1.38
CA ASN A 372 49.92 -6.54 1.73
C ASN A 372 49.46 -6.54 3.19
N VAL A 373 48.35 -7.23 3.46
CA VAL A 373 47.74 -7.36 4.78
C VAL A 373 47.60 -8.84 5.10
N THR A 374 48.02 -9.25 6.31
CA THR A 374 47.95 -10.67 6.74
C THR A 374 46.70 -10.96 7.55
N THR A 375 46.30 -12.23 7.60
CA THR A 375 45.33 -12.77 8.56
C THR A 375 45.63 -12.25 9.98
N GLY A 376 44.59 -11.91 10.74
CA GLY A 376 44.70 -11.35 12.09
C GLY A 376 44.91 -9.83 12.14
N SER A 377 45.03 -9.13 11.01
CA SER A 377 45.13 -7.66 10.98
C SER A 377 43.80 -7.00 11.38
N SER A 378 43.85 -6.03 12.28
CA SER A 378 42.70 -5.22 12.73
C SER A 378 42.67 -3.79 12.17
N ASN A 379 43.60 -3.47 11.28
CA ASN A 379 43.66 -2.22 10.55
C ASN A 379 44.29 -2.42 9.17
N VAL A 380 44.03 -1.49 8.25
CA VAL A 380 44.62 -1.45 6.90
C VAL A 380 44.99 -0.03 6.51
N ARG A 381 46.01 0.10 5.65
CA ARG A 381 46.39 1.37 5.04
C ARG A 381 45.88 1.46 3.60
N LEU A 382 45.18 2.53 3.28
CA LEU A 382 44.55 2.75 1.97
C LEU A 382 45.26 3.85 1.17
N SER A 383 45.00 3.89 -0.14
CA SER A 383 45.38 5.00 -1.02
C SER A 383 44.55 6.27 -0.79
N SER A 384 43.35 6.12 -0.21
CA SER A 384 42.52 7.21 0.31
C SER A 384 41.57 6.66 1.38
N VAL A 385 41.34 7.45 2.44
CA VAL A 385 40.29 7.22 3.44
C VAL A 385 39.14 8.21 3.33
N ALA A 386 39.06 8.97 2.22
CA ALA A 386 38.01 9.95 2.00
C ALA A 386 36.61 9.32 2.03
N ARG A 387 35.67 10.04 2.69
CA ARG A 387 34.25 9.71 2.87
C ARG A 387 33.92 8.50 3.76
N TYR A 388 34.89 7.65 4.11
CA TYR A 388 34.66 6.55 5.06
C TYR A 388 34.21 7.09 6.42
N ASN A 389 33.34 6.35 7.12
CA ASN A 389 32.72 6.79 8.37
C ASN A 389 32.92 5.75 9.50
N ILE A 390 33.17 6.22 10.73
CA ILE A 390 33.15 5.37 11.92
C ILE A 390 31.73 4.82 12.13
N GLY A 391 31.62 3.54 12.46
CA GLY A 391 30.35 2.81 12.50
C GLY A 391 29.79 2.44 11.12
N GLY A 392 30.43 2.86 10.03
CA GLY A 392 30.20 2.32 8.69
C GLY A 392 30.91 0.99 8.48
N SER A 393 30.82 0.42 7.28
CA SER A 393 31.54 -0.82 6.95
C SER A 393 32.63 -0.59 5.90
N ILE A 394 33.77 -1.27 6.07
CA ILE A 394 34.84 -1.39 5.08
C ILE A 394 34.71 -2.76 4.39
N HIS A 395 34.94 -2.80 3.08
CA HIS A 395 34.84 -3.98 2.24
C HIS A 395 36.13 -4.14 1.41
N ILE A 396 36.89 -5.20 1.64
CA ILE A 396 38.23 -5.44 1.06
C ILE A 396 38.13 -6.56 0.01
N ASP A 397 38.80 -6.37 -1.11
CA ASP A 397 38.75 -7.18 -2.33
C ASP A 397 37.36 -7.23 -2.97
N THR A 398 36.95 -6.06 -3.45
CA THR A 398 35.77 -5.87 -4.30
C THR A 398 36.08 -5.94 -5.81
N SER A 399 37.32 -6.31 -6.14
CA SER A 399 37.86 -6.55 -7.47
C SER A 399 37.80 -8.05 -7.81
N ASP A 400 38.11 -8.41 -9.07
CA ASP A 400 38.23 -9.81 -9.53
C ASP A 400 36.96 -10.68 -9.28
N GLY A 401 35.81 -10.02 -9.11
CA GLY A 401 34.54 -10.66 -8.79
C GLY A 401 34.34 -11.05 -7.31
N GLY A 402 35.21 -10.60 -6.39
CA GLY A 402 34.95 -10.65 -4.94
C GLY A 402 35.09 -12.02 -4.29
N ASP A 403 35.87 -12.94 -4.88
CA ASP A 403 36.07 -14.29 -4.33
C ASP A 403 36.73 -14.29 -2.94
N TRP A 404 37.52 -13.26 -2.62
CA TRP A 404 38.11 -13.03 -1.29
C TRP A 404 37.46 -11.85 -0.55
N LEU A 405 36.21 -11.50 -0.85
CA LEU A 405 35.54 -10.36 -0.23
C LEU A 405 35.43 -10.52 1.30
N GLU A 406 36.12 -9.64 2.03
CA GLU A 406 35.98 -9.49 3.48
C GLU A 406 35.32 -8.15 3.82
N SER A 407 34.48 -8.14 4.86
CA SER A 407 33.78 -6.94 5.32
C SER A 407 33.89 -6.78 6.83
N ARG A 408 34.11 -5.56 7.32
CA ARG A 408 34.25 -5.26 8.76
C ARG A 408 33.61 -3.92 9.14
N VAL A 409 33.27 -3.74 10.42
CA VAL A 409 32.75 -2.47 10.96
C VAL A 409 33.92 -1.57 11.36
N ILE A 410 33.91 -0.33 10.87
CA ILE A 410 34.97 0.65 11.09
C ILE A 410 34.88 1.20 12.52
N THR A 411 35.98 1.09 13.27
CA THR A 411 36.09 1.56 14.66
C THR A 411 36.90 2.85 14.79
N ALA A 412 37.86 3.10 13.88
CA ALA A 412 38.60 4.36 13.82
C ALA A 412 39.13 4.64 12.40
N ILE A 413 39.37 5.91 12.09
CA ILE A 413 39.96 6.38 10.84
C ILE A 413 41.04 7.41 11.20
N ASP A 414 42.25 7.24 10.66
CA ASP A 414 43.33 8.22 10.73
C ASP A 414 43.59 8.79 9.33
N ASN A 415 43.14 10.04 9.13
CA ASN A 415 43.32 10.77 7.87
C ASN A 415 44.78 11.14 7.60
N GLY A 416 45.62 11.31 8.64
CA GLY A 416 47.02 11.69 8.51
C GLY A 416 47.90 10.55 8.00
N THR A 417 47.60 9.31 8.39
CA THR A 417 48.31 8.11 7.90
C THR A 417 47.56 7.35 6.79
N SER A 418 46.28 7.69 6.55
CA SER A 418 45.34 6.95 5.69
C SER A 418 45.13 5.50 6.14
N VAL A 419 44.91 5.33 7.44
CA VAL A 419 44.66 4.02 8.08
C VAL A 419 43.21 3.92 8.55
N ILE A 420 42.59 2.76 8.33
CA ILE A 420 41.28 2.41 8.87
C ILE A 420 41.43 1.21 9.80
N SER A 421 40.90 1.34 11.03
CA SER A 421 40.84 0.28 12.03
C SER A 421 39.42 -0.26 12.16
N PHE A 422 39.30 -1.54 12.48
CA PHE A 422 38.01 -2.24 12.52
C PHE A 422 38.02 -3.45 13.48
N THR A 423 36.85 -4.02 13.74
CA THR A 423 36.69 -5.26 14.51
C THR A 423 35.56 -6.13 13.94
N PRO A 424 35.66 -7.48 13.96
CA PRO A 424 36.84 -8.28 14.32
C PRO A 424 38.00 -8.11 13.31
N ALA A 425 39.16 -8.71 13.58
CA ALA A 425 40.29 -8.75 12.64
C ALA A 425 39.95 -9.51 11.34
N LEU A 426 40.78 -9.37 10.30
CA LEU A 426 40.65 -10.11 9.04
C LEU A 426 40.95 -11.61 9.22
N GLU A 427 40.24 -12.46 8.50
CA GLU A 427 40.36 -13.92 8.59
C GLU A 427 41.34 -14.47 7.54
N GLN A 428 41.46 -13.80 6.39
CA GLN A 428 42.42 -14.09 5.33
C GLN A 428 43.38 -12.93 5.05
N SER A 429 44.33 -13.18 4.16
CA SER A 429 45.36 -12.23 3.75
C SER A 429 45.00 -11.60 2.41
N HIS A 430 45.25 -10.31 2.24
CA HIS A 430 44.94 -9.56 1.02
C HIS A 430 46.21 -8.89 0.45
N LYS A 431 46.29 -8.79 -0.88
CA LYS A 431 47.44 -8.19 -1.58
C LYS A 431 47.32 -6.66 -1.68
N ALA A 432 48.46 -5.98 -1.73
CA ALA A 432 48.53 -4.59 -2.15
C ALA A 432 47.84 -4.40 -3.51
N GLY A 433 47.15 -3.28 -3.68
CA GLY A 433 46.35 -2.98 -4.87
C GLY A 433 44.91 -3.52 -4.84
N ALA A 434 44.55 -4.44 -3.94
CA ALA A 434 43.17 -4.94 -3.84
C ALA A 434 42.18 -3.78 -3.60
N LYS A 435 41.04 -3.82 -4.30
CA LYS A 435 40.05 -2.74 -4.29
C LYS A 435 39.26 -2.73 -3.00
N VAL A 436 39.22 -1.59 -2.33
CA VAL A 436 38.53 -1.38 -1.06
C VAL A 436 37.40 -0.38 -1.24
N THR A 437 36.22 -0.70 -0.72
CA THR A 437 35.07 0.22 -0.72
C THR A 437 34.50 0.40 0.68
N GLY A 438 33.69 1.45 0.87
CA GLY A 438 33.02 1.74 2.12
C GLY A 438 31.51 1.88 1.94
N SER A 439 30.73 1.33 2.87
CA SER A 439 29.31 1.63 3.04
C SER A 439 29.10 2.59 4.22
N GLY A 440 27.97 3.28 4.19
CA GLY A 440 27.54 4.21 5.23
C GLY A 440 27.31 3.54 6.59
N ASN A 441 26.85 4.33 7.57
CA ASN A 441 26.50 3.83 8.90
C ASN A 441 24.98 3.78 9.12
N ASN A 442 24.58 3.19 10.24
CA ASN A 442 23.18 3.00 10.61
C ASN A 442 22.46 4.29 11.07
N ILE A 443 23.15 5.41 11.25
CA ILE A 443 22.58 6.72 11.60
C ILE A 443 22.35 7.63 10.38
N ALA A 444 22.47 7.12 9.15
CA ALA A 444 22.23 7.87 7.90
C ALA A 444 20.82 8.49 7.77
N ALA A 445 19.85 8.07 8.59
CA ALA A 445 18.53 8.70 8.68
C ALA A 445 18.54 10.02 9.49
N SER A 446 19.56 10.26 10.31
CA SER A 446 19.78 11.47 11.12
C SER A 446 21.03 12.26 10.71
N ASP A 447 21.92 11.65 9.92
CA ASP A 447 23.12 12.28 9.36
C ASP A 447 23.21 12.00 7.85
N PRO A 448 22.80 12.96 6.99
CA PRO A 448 22.89 12.80 5.54
C PRO A 448 24.32 12.60 5.01
N SER A 449 25.35 13.01 5.77
CA SER A 449 26.75 12.80 5.39
C SER A 449 27.19 11.34 5.54
N ALA A 450 26.42 10.51 6.24
CA ALA A 450 26.71 9.10 6.43
C ALA A 450 26.27 8.19 5.27
N GLY A 451 25.34 8.63 4.40
CA GLY A 451 25.06 8.14 3.03
C GLY A 451 24.79 6.64 2.78
N ALA A 452 23.65 6.29 2.20
CA ALA A 452 23.37 4.93 1.72
C ALA A 452 23.78 4.77 0.24
N ALA A 453 24.95 4.19 -0.05
CA ALA A 453 25.41 3.99 -1.41
C ALA A 453 25.99 2.60 -1.66
N VAL A 454 25.33 1.85 -2.55
CA VAL A 454 25.80 0.58 -3.08
C VAL A 454 25.44 0.44 -4.57
N THR A 455 26.27 -0.27 -5.32
CA THR A 455 25.98 -0.65 -6.72
C THR A 455 24.70 -1.48 -6.81
N PRO A 456 23.98 -1.45 -7.95
CA PRO A 456 22.90 -2.38 -8.26
C PRO A 456 23.29 -3.83 -7.92
N ARG A 457 22.62 -4.41 -6.94
CA ARG A 457 22.93 -5.74 -6.41
C ARG A 457 21.68 -6.39 -5.82
N PHE A 458 21.66 -7.71 -5.79
CA PHE A 458 20.58 -8.47 -5.21
C PHE A 458 21.07 -9.74 -4.53
N ILE A 459 20.23 -10.31 -3.68
CA ILE A 459 20.40 -11.65 -3.10
C ILE A 459 19.12 -12.44 -3.40
N ALA A 460 19.27 -13.68 -3.86
CA ALA A 460 18.16 -14.56 -4.12
C ALA A 460 18.45 -16.02 -3.74
N ARG A 461 17.38 -16.74 -3.46
CA ARG A 461 17.36 -18.16 -3.12
C ARG A 461 16.09 -18.76 -3.72
N LEU A 462 16.23 -19.77 -4.57
CA LEU A 462 15.13 -20.58 -5.08
C LEU A 462 15.20 -21.95 -4.42
N GLU A 463 14.15 -22.31 -3.68
CA GLU A 463 13.97 -23.64 -3.11
C GLU A 463 13.00 -24.42 -3.99
N ILE A 464 13.38 -25.64 -4.42
CA ILE A 464 12.59 -26.54 -5.26
C ILE A 464 12.41 -27.84 -4.49
N MET A 465 11.16 -28.24 -4.26
CA MET A 465 10.78 -29.54 -3.68
C MET A 465 10.22 -30.43 -4.78
N PHE A 466 10.61 -31.69 -4.78
CA PHE A 466 10.12 -32.70 -5.71
C PHE A 466 9.09 -33.62 -5.04
N ASP A 467 8.23 -34.24 -5.85
CA ASP A 467 7.18 -35.18 -5.42
C ASP A 467 7.72 -36.38 -4.62
N ASN A 468 8.93 -36.83 -4.92
CA ASN A 468 9.65 -37.86 -4.18
C ASN A 468 10.28 -37.41 -2.85
N GLY A 469 10.03 -36.17 -2.41
CA GLY A 469 10.53 -35.60 -1.16
C GLY A 469 12.00 -35.14 -1.18
N SER A 470 12.72 -35.31 -2.30
CA SER A 470 14.03 -34.66 -2.49
C SER A 470 13.86 -33.18 -2.81
N SER A 471 14.91 -32.39 -2.57
CA SER A 471 14.89 -30.95 -2.87
C SER A 471 16.17 -30.50 -3.58
N THR A 472 16.15 -29.28 -4.12
CA THR A 472 17.30 -28.59 -4.70
C THR A 472 17.19 -27.11 -4.39
N ILE A 473 18.32 -26.47 -4.13
CA ILE A 473 18.39 -25.06 -3.75
C ILE A 473 19.35 -24.37 -4.72
N ILE A 474 18.87 -23.34 -5.40
CA ILE A 474 19.68 -22.44 -6.22
C ILE A 474 19.84 -21.13 -5.46
N VAL A 475 21.05 -20.58 -5.40
CA VAL A 475 21.34 -19.33 -4.68
C VAL A 475 22.07 -18.34 -5.58
N THR A 476 22.10 -17.07 -5.19
CA THR A 476 22.98 -16.06 -5.78
C THR A 476 24.44 -16.27 -5.35
N ASP A 477 25.31 -16.48 -6.33
CA ASP A 477 26.73 -16.76 -6.19
C ASP A 477 27.48 -16.46 -7.52
N ARG A 478 28.77 -16.83 -7.60
CA ARG A 478 29.64 -16.65 -8.78
C ARG A 478 29.22 -17.44 -10.03
N SER A 479 28.29 -18.37 -9.92
CA SER A 479 27.81 -19.20 -11.03
C SER A 479 26.69 -18.54 -11.85
N TRP A 480 26.23 -17.37 -11.41
CA TRP A 480 25.38 -16.46 -12.19
C TRP A 480 26.20 -15.75 -13.26
N ARG A 481 25.54 -15.46 -14.39
CA ARG A 481 26.11 -14.69 -15.50
C ARG A 481 25.48 -13.30 -15.52
N THR A 482 26.24 -12.29 -15.92
CA THR A 482 25.78 -10.90 -16.01
C THR A 482 26.29 -10.19 -17.25
N ALA A 483 25.48 -9.27 -17.76
CA ALA A 483 25.75 -8.41 -18.90
C ALA A 483 25.11 -7.03 -18.69
N LEU A 484 25.55 -6.01 -19.42
CA LEU A 484 24.93 -4.68 -19.38
C LEU A 484 23.69 -4.66 -20.29
N GLY A 485 22.54 -4.22 -19.75
CA GLY A 485 21.25 -4.26 -20.42
C GLY A 485 20.91 -3.04 -21.29
N PRO A 486 19.67 -2.99 -21.83
CA PRO A 486 19.17 -1.87 -22.60
C PRO A 486 18.72 -0.65 -21.78
N LEU A 487 18.47 -0.84 -20.48
CA LEU A 487 18.13 0.24 -19.55
C LEU A 487 19.40 1.01 -19.19
N VAL A 488 19.65 2.14 -19.85
CA VAL A 488 20.87 2.94 -19.74
C VAL A 488 20.89 3.73 -18.43
N THR A 489 19.75 4.33 -18.08
CA THR A 489 19.50 4.99 -16.80
C THR A 489 18.16 4.52 -16.25
N ASP A 490 18.02 4.45 -14.93
CA ASP A 490 16.70 4.47 -14.29
C ASP A 490 16.75 5.28 -13.00
N ALA A 491 15.92 6.32 -12.96
CA ALA A 491 15.96 7.37 -11.97
C ALA A 491 14.54 7.72 -11.53
N TRP A 492 14.30 7.70 -10.22
CA TRP A 492 12.95 7.87 -9.67
C TRP A 492 12.34 9.25 -9.95
N TYR A 493 13.15 10.22 -10.36
CA TYR A 493 12.73 11.60 -10.65
C TYR A 493 12.86 11.99 -12.12
N SER A 494 13.97 11.62 -12.80
CA SER A 494 14.22 11.94 -14.21
C SER A 494 13.66 10.91 -15.20
N GLY A 495 13.19 9.75 -14.72
CA GLY A 495 12.67 8.68 -15.57
C GLY A 495 13.76 7.69 -15.98
N SER A 496 13.52 7.00 -17.09
CA SER A 496 14.32 5.86 -17.53
C SER A 496 14.72 6.00 -18.99
N ASP A 497 16.01 5.95 -19.29
CA ASP A 497 16.50 5.92 -20.67
C ASP A 497 16.65 4.46 -21.14
N TYR A 498 15.93 4.09 -22.19
CA TYR A 498 15.94 2.74 -22.75
C TYR A 498 16.46 2.74 -24.20
N ASP A 499 17.57 2.03 -24.44
CA ASP A 499 18.18 1.88 -25.76
C ASP A 499 17.92 0.49 -26.31
N ALA A 500 16.83 0.35 -27.09
CA ALA A 500 16.42 -0.93 -27.69
C ALA A 500 17.48 -1.58 -28.59
N ARG A 501 18.48 -0.82 -29.08
CA ARG A 501 19.61 -1.36 -29.86
C ARG A 501 20.55 -2.25 -29.03
N ARG A 502 20.40 -2.25 -27.71
CA ARG A 502 21.13 -3.09 -26.73
C ARG A 502 20.33 -4.30 -26.27
N GLU A 503 19.11 -4.50 -26.78
CA GLU A 503 18.31 -5.67 -26.42
C GLU A 503 19.03 -6.96 -26.82
N GLN A 504 19.14 -7.87 -25.85
CA GLN A 504 19.63 -9.22 -26.07
C GLN A 504 18.39 -10.12 -26.17
N LEU A 505 17.81 -10.23 -27.37
CA LEU A 505 16.56 -10.97 -27.57
C LEU A 505 16.67 -12.41 -27.08
N GLY A 506 15.69 -12.85 -26.29
CA GLY A 506 15.63 -14.19 -25.68
C GLY A 506 16.59 -14.41 -24.50
N TRP A 507 17.29 -13.38 -23.98
CA TRP A 507 18.31 -13.54 -22.92
C TRP A 507 17.82 -14.25 -21.65
N ASP A 508 16.52 -14.24 -21.37
CA ASP A 508 15.86 -14.89 -20.25
C ASP A 508 15.07 -16.17 -20.61
N GLU A 509 15.20 -16.65 -21.85
CA GLU A 509 14.64 -17.92 -22.35
C GLU A 509 15.64 -19.10 -22.26
N PRO A 510 15.19 -20.34 -21.92
CA PRO A 510 16.04 -21.53 -21.88
C PRO A 510 16.82 -21.80 -23.17
N GLY A 511 18.09 -22.17 -23.03
CA GLY A 511 18.98 -22.49 -24.17
C GLY A 511 19.82 -21.33 -24.69
N THR A 512 19.69 -20.12 -24.10
CA THR A 512 20.52 -18.94 -24.41
C THR A 512 22.03 -19.20 -24.25
N ASP A 513 22.85 -18.71 -25.20
CA ASP A 513 24.31 -18.84 -25.14
C ASP A 513 24.99 -17.78 -24.26
N LEU A 514 25.10 -18.14 -22.97
CA LEU A 514 25.79 -17.37 -21.94
C LEU A 514 27.33 -17.49 -21.98
N LYS A 515 27.91 -18.05 -23.05
CA LYS A 515 29.38 -18.16 -23.27
C LYS A 515 29.92 -17.10 -24.23
N SER A 516 29.06 -16.32 -24.86
CA SER A 516 29.44 -15.15 -25.66
C SER A 516 30.19 -14.12 -24.82
N SER A 517 31.07 -13.33 -25.45
CA SER A 517 31.97 -12.38 -24.78
C SER A 517 31.28 -11.19 -24.11
N THR A 518 29.96 -11.04 -24.28
CA THR A 518 29.12 -10.05 -23.59
C THR A 518 28.73 -10.47 -22.17
N TRP A 519 28.82 -11.77 -21.84
CA TRP A 519 28.43 -12.31 -20.53
C TRP A 519 29.65 -12.67 -19.69
N THR A 520 29.78 -12.03 -18.52
CA THR A 520 30.77 -12.38 -17.50
C THR A 520 30.12 -13.10 -16.31
N SER A 521 30.92 -13.66 -15.41
CA SER A 521 30.40 -14.17 -14.13
C SER A 521 30.08 -13.01 -13.19
N ALA A 522 28.97 -13.10 -12.45
CA ALA A 522 28.59 -12.09 -11.47
C ALA A 522 29.66 -11.91 -10.37
N GLY A 523 29.77 -10.71 -9.81
CA GLY A 523 30.65 -10.42 -8.68
C GLY A 523 29.95 -10.72 -7.35
N ILE A 524 30.70 -11.14 -6.34
CA ILE A 524 30.21 -11.14 -4.96
C ILE A 524 30.27 -9.72 -4.42
N ALA A 525 29.10 -9.20 -4.05
CA ALA A 525 28.95 -7.89 -3.44
C ALA A 525 28.84 -8.01 -1.90
N PRO A 526 29.22 -6.97 -1.14
CA PRO A 526 28.85 -6.90 0.27
C PRO A 526 27.36 -6.57 0.44
N PRO A 527 26.76 -6.81 1.63
CA PRO A 527 25.44 -6.25 1.95
C PRO A 527 25.46 -4.70 1.94
N PRO A 528 24.30 -4.02 1.88
CA PRO A 528 24.21 -2.56 1.95
C PRO A 528 24.87 -1.95 3.19
N ASN A 529 24.82 -2.68 4.30
CA ASN A 529 25.52 -2.47 5.56
C ASN A 529 25.63 -3.84 6.25
N LEU A 530 26.63 -4.06 7.13
CA LEU A 530 26.71 -5.27 7.95
C LEU A 530 25.55 -5.41 8.96
N ALA A 531 24.86 -4.31 9.28
CA ALA A 531 23.65 -4.29 10.11
C ALA A 531 22.35 -4.53 9.31
N THR A 532 22.38 -4.57 7.98
CA THR A 532 21.19 -4.73 7.14
C THR A 532 20.53 -6.09 7.38
N LYS A 533 19.30 -6.08 7.91
CA LYS A 533 18.47 -7.28 8.05
C LYS A 533 17.63 -7.52 6.80
N LEU A 534 17.60 -8.75 6.30
CA LEU A 534 16.59 -9.15 5.32
C LEU A 534 15.25 -9.38 6.03
N VAL A 535 14.22 -8.62 5.65
CA VAL A 535 12.92 -8.62 6.33
C VAL A 535 11.79 -9.01 5.37
N ALA A 536 10.98 -9.99 5.78
CA ALA A 536 9.77 -10.35 5.08
C ALA A 536 8.71 -9.27 5.29
N ARG A 537 8.23 -8.61 4.23
CA ARG A 537 6.95 -7.88 4.29
C ARG A 537 5.84 -8.72 3.63
N PRO A 538 4.73 -9.01 4.33
CA PRO A 538 3.61 -9.73 3.74
C PRO A 538 3.00 -8.89 2.60
N ARG A 539 2.67 -9.54 1.49
CA ARG A 539 2.19 -8.97 0.23
C ARG A 539 0.88 -8.16 0.42
N ARG A 540 1.01 -6.90 0.83
CA ARG A 540 -0.08 -5.91 1.00
C ARG A 540 -0.05 -4.78 -0.02
N HIS A 541 1.01 -4.73 -0.82
CA HIS A 541 1.24 -3.70 -1.83
C HIS A 541 1.72 -4.39 -3.11
N LYS A 542 0.82 -4.94 -3.93
CA LYS A 542 1.18 -5.03 -5.35
C LYS A 542 1.14 -3.59 -5.87
N SER A 543 2.22 -3.07 -6.43
CA SER A 543 2.02 -1.97 -7.38
C SER A 543 1.46 -2.61 -8.64
N ARG A 544 0.16 -2.52 -8.85
CA ARG A 544 -0.52 -3.14 -10.00
C ARG A 544 -0.96 -2.05 -10.97
N ASN A 545 -0.83 -2.31 -12.27
CA ASN A 545 -1.53 -1.55 -13.31
C ASN A 545 -3.04 -1.76 -13.12
N ARG A 546 -3.69 -0.92 -12.30
CA ARG A 546 -5.11 -1.09 -11.93
C ARG A 546 -6.05 -0.61 -13.03
N ASN A 547 -5.62 0.36 -13.84
CA ASN A 547 -6.38 0.91 -14.95
C ASN A 547 -5.39 1.44 -16.00
N ALA A 548 -5.38 0.83 -17.18
CA ALA A 548 -4.89 1.46 -18.38
C ALA A 548 -5.95 2.46 -18.86
N SER A 549 -5.58 3.72 -19.05
CA SER A 549 -6.46 4.74 -19.62
C SER A 549 -5.83 5.37 -20.85
N ASN A 550 -6.49 5.26 -22.00
CA ASN A 550 -6.10 5.96 -23.21
C ASN A 550 -6.34 7.49 -23.02
N PRO A 551 -5.46 8.35 -23.56
CA PRO A 551 -5.72 9.77 -23.74
C PRO A 551 -7.11 10.04 -24.30
N VAL A 552 -7.86 10.94 -23.66
CA VAL A 552 -9.21 11.35 -24.10
C VAL A 552 -9.14 12.27 -25.33
N SER A 553 -8.00 12.94 -25.54
CA SER A 553 -7.69 13.73 -26.72
C SER A 553 -6.19 13.80 -26.94
N VAL A 554 -5.77 13.89 -28.21
CA VAL A 554 -4.42 14.27 -28.61
C VAL A 554 -4.48 15.70 -29.12
N THR A 555 -3.57 16.56 -28.66
CA THR A 555 -3.38 17.92 -29.19
C THR A 555 -1.91 18.10 -29.53
N ASN A 556 -1.60 18.86 -30.57
CA ASN A 556 -0.25 19.05 -31.09
C ASN A 556 0.20 20.52 -30.92
N PRO A 557 0.44 21.01 -29.68
CA PRO A 557 0.82 22.41 -29.44
C PRO A 557 2.27 22.72 -29.88
N ALA A 558 3.09 21.71 -30.13
CA ALA A 558 4.44 21.82 -30.70
C ALA A 558 4.77 20.52 -31.47
N PRO A 559 5.48 20.56 -32.61
CA PRO A 559 5.68 19.40 -33.48
C PRO A 559 6.32 18.20 -32.77
N VAL A 560 5.68 17.03 -32.86
CA VAL A 560 6.26 15.76 -32.41
C VAL A 560 7.30 15.30 -33.44
N THR A 561 8.57 15.25 -33.03
CA THR A 561 9.70 14.78 -33.86
C THR A 561 10.03 13.31 -33.58
N GLY A 562 10.69 12.64 -34.54
CA GLY A 562 11.12 11.24 -34.38
C GLY A 562 10.07 10.18 -34.73
N LEU A 563 8.84 10.56 -35.06
CA LEU A 563 7.84 9.65 -35.63
C LEU A 563 8.17 9.33 -37.10
N PRO A 564 7.81 8.14 -37.62
CA PRO A 564 7.96 7.81 -39.04
C PRO A 564 7.24 8.82 -39.94
N SER A 565 7.80 9.10 -41.12
CA SER A 565 7.18 10.02 -42.08
C SER A 565 5.78 9.53 -42.49
N GLY A 566 4.78 10.41 -42.37
CA GLY A 566 3.37 10.07 -42.63
C GLY A 566 2.65 9.36 -41.48
N PHE A 567 3.26 9.19 -40.31
CA PHE A 567 2.59 8.66 -39.12
C PHE A 567 1.76 9.75 -38.41
N GLU A 568 0.44 9.58 -38.37
CA GLU A 568 -0.46 10.44 -37.59
C GLU A 568 -0.69 9.83 -36.19
N PRO A 569 -0.40 10.56 -35.09
CA PRO A 569 -0.52 10.03 -33.73
C PRO A 569 -1.97 9.96 -33.25
N GLY A 570 -2.54 8.75 -33.20
CA GLY A 570 -3.86 8.49 -32.61
C GLY A 570 -3.86 8.38 -31.08
N PRO A 571 -5.03 8.38 -30.42
CA PRO A 571 -5.16 8.23 -28.97
C PRO A 571 -4.56 6.94 -28.40
N GLU A 572 -4.38 5.91 -29.22
CA GLU A 572 -3.76 4.64 -28.88
C GLU A 572 -2.22 4.67 -28.81
N LEU A 573 -1.56 5.74 -29.29
CA LEU A 573 -0.10 5.85 -29.30
C LEU A 573 0.53 5.80 -27.90
N VAL A 574 -0.16 6.36 -26.90
CA VAL A 574 0.31 6.42 -25.51
C VAL A 574 -0.80 5.86 -24.62
N THR A 575 -0.46 4.95 -23.70
CA THR A 575 -1.40 4.45 -22.70
C THR A 575 -0.94 4.87 -21.31
N GLY A 576 -1.79 5.58 -20.57
CA GLY A 576 -1.52 5.94 -19.19
C GLY A 576 -1.70 4.74 -18.26
N ILE A 577 -0.62 4.29 -17.62
CA ILE A 577 -0.63 3.20 -16.64
C ILE A 577 -0.71 3.77 -15.23
N ARG A 578 -1.83 3.55 -14.53
CA ARG A 578 -1.96 3.92 -13.13
C ARG A 578 -1.36 2.84 -12.22
N LEU A 579 -0.20 3.15 -11.64
CA LEU A 579 0.37 2.42 -10.52
C LEU A 579 -0.16 2.98 -9.19
N GLN A 580 -0.24 2.11 -8.19
CA GLN A 580 -0.54 2.38 -6.78
C GLN A 580 -0.40 1.07 -6.00
N ALA A 581 -0.19 1.13 -4.68
CA ALA A 581 -0.32 -0.05 -3.84
C ALA A 581 -1.73 -0.69 -3.95
N ASP A 582 -1.76 -2.02 -3.99
CA ASP A 582 -2.97 -2.86 -4.03
C ASP A 582 -3.66 -2.95 -2.66
N VAL A 583 -3.90 -1.79 -2.05
CA VAL A 583 -4.77 -1.65 -0.88
C VAL A 583 -6.22 -1.67 -1.39
N PRO A 584 -7.11 -2.54 -0.83
CA PRO A 584 -8.53 -2.52 -1.18
C PRO A 584 -9.19 -1.24 -0.66
N ILE A 585 -10.15 -0.71 -1.43
CA ILE A 585 -10.97 0.44 -1.00
C ILE A 585 -11.85 0.00 0.19
N ALA A 586 -11.90 0.81 1.24
CA ALA A 586 -12.64 0.50 2.46
C ALA A 586 -14.17 0.59 2.27
N GLY A 587 -14.64 1.52 1.45
CA GLY A 587 -16.01 1.59 0.94
C GLY A 587 -16.21 2.79 0.01
N PRO A 588 -17.14 2.73 -0.96
CA PRO A 588 -17.53 3.88 -1.79
C PRO A 588 -18.41 4.88 -1.01
N PHE A 589 -18.49 6.09 -1.56
CA PHE A 589 -19.44 7.14 -1.19
C PHE A 589 -20.12 7.69 -2.45
N THR A 590 -21.42 7.99 -2.36
CA THR A 590 -22.21 8.63 -3.41
C THR A 590 -23.18 9.65 -2.79
N SER A 591 -23.49 10.70 -3.55
CA SER A 591 -24.44 11.75 -3.13
C SER A 591 -25.19 12.32 -4.33
N SER A 592 -26.45 12.71 -4.08
CA SER A 592 -27.27 13.57 -4.94
C SER A 592 -26.51 14.79 -5.48
N ASN A 593 -25.56 15.34 -4.72
CA ASN A 593 -24.73 16.45 -5.16
C ASN A 593 -23.49 15.97 -5.93
N ALA A 594 -23.49 16.20 -7.25
CA ALA A 594 -22.40 15.83 -8.15
C ALA A 594 -21.05 16.48 -7.79
N ARG A 595 -21.04 17.63 -7.09
CA ARG A 595 -19.81 18.27 -6.61
C ARG A 595 -19.18 17.46 -5.49
N LEU A 596 -19.95 16.99 -4.51
CA LEU A 596 -19.44 16.14 -3.42
C LEU A 596 -18.89 14.82 -3.96
N SER A 597 -19.65 14.16 -4.83
CA SER A 597 -19.22 12.94 -5.53
C SER A 597 -17.91 13.14 -6.32
N ARG A 598 -17.70 14.33 -6.92
CA ARG A 598 -16.42 14.68 -7.57
C ARG A 598 -15.29 14.91 -6.58
N ILE A 599 -15.54 15.51 -5.41
CA ILE A 599 -14.51 15.75 -4.38
C ILE A 599 -14.04 14.42 -3.78
N ASN A 600 -14.93 13.49 -3.41
CA ASN A 600 -14.55 12.13 -2.98
C ASN A 600 -13.70 11.42 -4.04
N LYS A 601 -14.07 11.49 -5.33
CA LYS A 601 -13.27 10.91 -6.42
C LYS A 601 -11.88 11.55 -6.54
N MET A 602 -11.74 12.84 -6.28
CA MET A 602 -10.44 13.53 -6.24
C MET A 602 -9.62 13.09 -5.02
N ALA A 603 -10.21 13.05 -3.82
CA ALA A 603 -9.59 12.57 -2.59
C ALA A 603 -9.03 11.14 -2.76
N HIS A 604 -9.86 10.20 -3.20
CA HIS A 604 -9.47 8.82 -3.54
C HIS A 604 -8.33 8.75 -4.57
N SER A 605 -8.30 9.67 -5.55
CA SER A 605 -7.23 9.73 -6.53
C SER A 605 -5.92 10.21 -5.91
N SER A 606 -5.96 11.27 -5.09
CA SER A 606 -4.83 11.82 -4.34
C SER A 606 -4.21 10.79 -3.38
N PHE A 607 -5.03 10.09 -2.59
CA PHE A 607 -4.55 9.05 -1.66
C PHE A 607 -3.79 7.95 -2.40
N ALA A 608 -4.43 7.36 -3.42
CA ALA A 608 -3.85 6.24 -4.15
C ALA A 608 -2.63 6.62 -5.01
N SER A 609 -2.55 7.85 -5.52
CA SER A 609 -1.33 8.33 -6.20
C SER A 609 -0.12 8.43 -5.27
N ASN A 610 -0.34 8.61 -3.97
CA ASN A 610 0.72 8.77 -2.95
C ASN A 610 0.93 7.51 -2.09
N LEU A 611 0.28 6.40 -2.42
CA LEU A 611 0.45 5.10 -1.79
C LEU A 611 1.42 4.24 -2.62
N MET A 612 2.72 4.53 -2.51
CA MET A 612 3.78 3.95 -3.35
C MET A 612 4.89 3.36 -2.47
N SER A 613 4.69 2.12 -1.99
CA SER A 613 5.47 1.45 -0.93
C SER A 613 5.43 2.12 0.46
N VAL A 614 5.37 3.44 0.50
CA VAL A 614 5.20 4.30 1.66
C VAL A 614 4.17 5.39 1.33
N PHE A 615 3.78 6.18 2.32
CA PHE A 615 2.99 7.40 2.09
C PHE A 615 3.92 8.53 1.66
N THR A 616 3.64 9.17 0.53
CA THR A 616 4.42 10.30 0.00
C THR A 616 3.66 11.63 0.11
N ASP A 617 4.39 12.75 0.19
CA ASP A 617 3.82 14.11 0.20
C ASP A 617 3.07 14.43 -1.11
N CYS A 618 3.72 14.21 -2.24
CA CYS A 618 3.17 14.32 -3.59
C CYS A 618 3.88 13.33 -4.54
N PRO A 619 3.26 12.94 -5.67
CA PRO A 619 3.78 11.87 -6.53
C PRO A 619 4.64 12.38 -7.70
N GLY A 620 4.70 13.70 -7.92
CA GLY A 620 5.34 14.30 -9.10
C GLY A 620 6.78 14.79 -8.84
N ARG A 621 6.97 15.51 -7.74
CA ARG A 621 8.26 15.95 -7.19
C ARG A 621 8.41 15.40 -5.77
N GLU A 622 9.56 15.56 -5.13
CA GLU A 622 9.83 15.19 -3.72
C GLU A 622 9.57 13.71 -3.36
N LYS A 623 8.33 13.22 -3.33
CA LYS A 623 7.98 11.80 -3.18
C LYS A 623 8.51 11.18 -1.88
N LEU A 624 8.57 11.96 -0.80
CA LEU A 624 9.12 11.57 0.50
C LEU A 624 8.04 11.32 1.53
N SER A 625 8.31 10.42 2.47
CA SER A 625 7.51 10.22 3.67
C SER A 625 7.90 11.22 4.75
N TYR A 626 7.40 12.45 4.65
CA TYR A 626 7.48 13.44 5.73
C TYR A 626 6.63 12.95 6.93
N PRO A 627 7.25 12.50 8.04
CA PRO A 627 6.52 11.92 9.18
C PRO A 627 6.24 12.95 10.29
N ALA A 628 6.75 14.17 10.11
CA ALA A 628 6.66 15.32 11.00
C ALA A 628 6.46 16.56 10.11
N ASP A 629 5.68 17.55 10.57
CA ASP A 629 6.27 18.57 11.43
C ASP A 629 6.04 18.46 12.96
N TYR A 630 5.39 17.40 13.45
CA TYR A 630 5.01 17.28 14.87
C TYR A 630 5.62 16.10 15.64
N THR A 631 5.93 14.96 15.01
CA THR A 631 6.21 13.71 15.74
C THR A 631 7.63 13.61 16.31
N MET A 632 8.63 14.21 15.66
CA MET A 632 10.04 13.92 15.93
C MET A 632 10.72 14.71 17.06
N PRO A 633 10.45 16.02 17.29
CA PRO A 633 11.19 16.78 18.31
C PRO A 633 10.60 16.72 19.73
N SER A 634 9.45 16.06 19.95
CA SER A 634 8.69 16.05 21.22
C SER A 634 9.54 15.84 22.48
N ARG A 635 10.50 14.92 22.46
CA ARG A 635 11.39 14.63 23.62
C ARG A 635 12.56 15.60 23.80
N ALA A 636 12.94 16.33 22.74
CA ALA A 636 13.92 17.42 22.80
C ALA A 636 13.24 18.73 23.22
N ILE A 637 12.00 18.94 22.76
CA ILE A 637 11.13 20.06 23.15
C ILE A 637 10.87 20.04 24.66
N TYR A 638 10.45 18.91 25.22
CA TYR A 638 10.27 18.72 26.67
C TYR A 638 11.51 19.08 27.52
N ARG A 639 12.71 19.04 26.93
CA ARG A 639 13.97 19.38 27.62
C ARG A 639 14.42 20.82 27.44
N ASN A 640 13.86 21.55 26.47
CA ASN A 640 14.36 22.86 26.05
C ASN A 640 13.33 23.99 26.21
N PHE A 641 12.04 23.69 26.35
CA PHE A 641 10.98 24.68 26.55
C PHE A 641 10.33 24.51 27.93
N HIS A 642 10.13 25.61 28.64
CA HIS A 642 9.52 25.63 29.98
C HIS A 642 7.98 25.66 29.86
N ASP A 643 7.30 25.33 30.96
CA ASP A 643 5.85 25.51 31.14
C ASP A 643 4.95 24.79 30.13
N HIS A 644 5.40 23.63 29.62
CA HIS A 644 4.66 22.72 28.73
C HIS A 644 4.25 23.27 27.34
N ILE A 645 4.62 24.49 26.99
CA ILE A 645 4.31 25.11 25.69
C ILE A 645 5.35 24.75 24.63
N VAL A 646 4.86 24.45 23.42
CA VAL A 646 5.66 23.93 22.29
C VAL A 646 5.45 24.77 21.04
N ASP A 647 6.51 25.36 20.51
CA ASP A 647 6.48 26.15 19.27
C ASP A 647 6.91 25.31 18.05
N ALA A 648 5.96 25.01 17.15
CA ALA A 648 6.20 24.20 15.94
C ALA A 648 6.57 25.08 14.73
N ALA A 649 7.73 24.81 14.13
CA ALA A 649 8.35 25.66 13.11
C ALA A 649 7.53 25.87 11.82
N LEU A 650 6.72 24.91 11.37
CA LEU A 650 5.86 25.10 10.19
C LEU A 650 4.44 25.57 10.50
N ALA A 651 4.01 25.51 11.77
CA ALA A 651 2.65 25.84 12.22
C ALA A 651 1.55 25.26 11.32
N ASP A 652 0.42 25.94 11.11
CA ASP A 652 -0.61 25.47 10.17
C ASP A 652 -0.20 25.72 8.70
N TRP A 653 0.68 24.86 8.18
CA TRP A 653 1.28 25.02 6.86
C TRP A 653 0.22 25.07 5.74
N VAL A 654 0.45 25.89 4.72
CA VAL A 654 -0.49 26.25 3.63
C VAL A 654 -1.87 26.77 4.07
N GLU A 655 -2.00 27.27 5.30
CA GLU A 655 -3.15 28.09 5.73
C GLU A 655 -3.31 29.34 4.83
N ASN A 656 -4.55 29.70 4.55
CA ASN A 656 -4.90 30.96 3.89
C ASN A 656 -5.23 32.02 4.95
N GLY A 657 -4.74 33.25 4.79
CA GLY A 657 -5.27 34.42 5.52
C GLY A 657 -4.65 34.80 6.88
N GLY A 658 -3.77 33.99 7.48
CA GLY A 658 -3.01 34.45 8.65
C GLY A 658 -2.51 33.33 9.55
N ARG A 659 -1.19 33.20 9.70
CA ARG A 659 -0.52 32.07 10.36
C ARG A 659 -1.02 31.85 11.79
N THR A 660 -1.79 30.79 11.99
CA THR A 660 -2.03 30.17 13.29
C THR A 660 -0.69 29.93 13.98
N SER A 661 -0.60 30.25 15.27
CA SER A 661 0.69 30.25 15.98
C SER A 661 1.29 28.86 16.10
N GLY A 662 2.59 28.74 15.78
CA GLY A 662 3.38 27.53 16.05
C GLY A 662 3.27 27.05 17.49
N ARG A 663 3.14 27.97 18.45
CA ARG A 663 2.92 27.71 19.88
C ARG A 663 1.57 27.02 20.17
N ILE A 664 0.53 27.35 19.42
CA ILE A 664 -0.79 26.70 19.55
C ILE A 664 -0.71 25.30 18.93
N THR A 665 -0.26 25.21 17.67
CA THR A 665 -0.23 23.96 16.90
C THR A 665 0.73 22.92 17.51
N GLY A 666 1.88 23.35 18.00
CA GLY A 666 2.86 22.48 18.63
C GLY A 666 2.38 21.94 19.97
N THR A 667 1.79 22.81 20.81
CA THR A 667 1.26 22.39 22.13
C THR A 667 0.07 21.45 21.98
N TRP A 668 -0.83 21.73 21.03
CA TRP A 668 -1.94 20.84 20.65
C TRP A 668 -1.44 19.46 20.18
N GLY A 669 -0.44 19.42 19.29
CA GLY A 669 0.11 18.16 18.78
C GLY A 669 0.83 17.35 19.86
N TYR A 670 1.49 18.03 20.80
CA TYR A 670 2.11 17.37 21.96
C TYR A 670 1.04 16.85 22.93
N TYR A 671 -0.02 17.61 23.21
CA TYR A 671 -1.14 17.19 24.08
C TYR A 671 -1.79 15.90 23.56
N HIS A 672 -2.15 15.85 22.27
CA HIS A 672 -2.69 14.64 21.66
C HIS A 672 -1.73 13.45 21.68
N THR A 673 -0.42 13.70 21.51
CA THR A 673 0.59 12.65 21.64
C THR A 673 0.58 12.06 23.05
N ILE A 674 0.51 12.89 24.09
CA ILE A 674 0.45 12.44 25.48
C ILE A 674 -0.87 11.73 25.80
N GLN A 675 -2.03 12.21 25.34
CA GLN A 675 -3.30 11.48 25.45
C GLN A 675 -3.23 10.08 24.82
N ALA A 676 -2.66 9.99 23.61
CA ALA A 676 -2.47 8.71 22.93
C ALA A 676 -1.52 7.79 23.71
N MET A 677 -0.44 8.32 24.29
CA MET A 677 0.47 7.56 25.16
C MET A 677 -0.22 7.06 26.43
N ALA A 678 -1.04 7.88 27.10
CA ALA A 678 -1.83 7.46 28.25
C ALA A 678 -2.76 6.29 27.91
N ARG A 679 -3.49 6.39 26.78
CA ARG A 679 -4.38 5.33 26.32
C ARG A 679 -3.62 4.06 25.90
N MET A 680 -2.51 4.18 25.19
CA MET A 680 -1.68 3.04 24.81
C MET A 680 -1.10 2.33 26.03
N ALA A 681 -0.63 3.08 27.03
CA ALA A 681 -0.15 2.52 28.29
C ALA A 681 -1.26 1.76 29.02
N ASN A 682 -2.47 2.35 29.13
CA ASN A 682 -3.63 1.70 29.74
C ASN A 682 -4.02 0.39 29.00
N LEU A 683 -4.17 0.45 27.66
CA LEU A 683 -4.53 -0.71 26.82
C LEU A 683 -3.46 -1.82 26.79
N THR A 684 -2.25 -1.55 27.29
CA THR A 684 -1.14 -2.52 27.38
C THR A 684 -0.77 -2.85 28.83
N ASN A 685 -1.61 -2.48 29.81
CA ASN A 685 -1.43 -2.70 31.24
C ASN A 685 -0.16 -2.05 31.86
N HIS A 686 0.38 -0.99 31.24
CA HIS A 686 1.43 -0.15 31.82
C HIS A 686 0.78 0.96 32.67
N THR A 687 0.21 0.59 33.82
CA THR A 687 -0.66 1.47 34.62
C THR A 687 0.04 2.72 35.16
N GLU A 688 1.29 2.62 35.60
CA GLU A 688 2.07 3.77 36.09
C GLU A 688 2.30 4.81 34.98
N ASP A 689 2.68 4.37 33.78
CA ASP A 689 2.82 5.23 32.61
C ASP A 689 1.47 5.83 32.19
N ALA A 690 0.38 5.06 32.28
CA ALA A 690 -0.96 5.56 31.96
C ALA A 690 -1.38 6.72 32.87
N VAL A 691 -1.18 6.58 34.18
CA VAL A 691 -1.43 7.66 35.16
C VAL A 691 -0.52 8.85 34.89
N ARG A 692 0.78 8.62 34.69
CA ARG A 692 1.76 9.67 34.41
C ARG A 692 1.41 10.51 33.17
N TYR A 693 1.08 9.86 32.05
CA TYR A 693 0.69 10.57 30.84
C TYR A 693 -0.68 11.23 30.98
N ALA A 694 -1.62 10.65 31.73
CA ALA A 694 -2.90 11.31 32.02
C ALA A 694 -2.72 12.60 32.84
N SER A 695 -1.91 12.58 33.90
CA SER A 695 -1.58 13.79 34.67
C SER A 695 -0.89 14.85 33.81
N LEU A 696 0.11 14.45 33.01
CA LEU A 696 0.78 15.38 32.09
C LEU A 696 -0.18 16.00 31.07
N ALA A 697 -1.20 15.28 30.61
CA ALA A 697 -2.23 15.85 29.74
C ALA A 697 -3.06 16.93 30.47
N VAL A 698 -3.40 16.72 31.76
CA VAL A 698 -4.08 17.75 32.57
C VAL A 698 -3.21 19.01 32.70
N ASP A 699 -1.95 18.86 33.10
CA ASP A 699 -1.00 19.97 33.23
C ASP A 699 -0.88 20.77 31.92
N MET A 700 -0.80 20.05 30.79
CA MET A 700 -0.74 20.62 29.44
C MET A 700 -2.00 21.36 29.02
N ARG A 701 -3.20 20.84 29.33
CA ARG A 701 -4.48 21.53 29.06
C ARG A 701 -4.54 22.85 29.80
N ASP A 702 -4.15 22.83 31.07
CA ASP A 702 -4.23 24.00 31.94
C ASP A 702 -3.20 25.06 31.49
N ALA A 703 -1.98 24.63 31.13
CA ALA A 703 -0.97 25.50 30.51
C ALA A 703 -1.43 26.09 29.15
N PHE A 704 -2.10 25.29 28.31
CA PHE A 704 -2.63 25.73 27.01
C PHE A 704 -3.71 26.81 27.18
N ASN A 705 -4.68 26.59 28.09
CA ASN A 705 -5.74 27.56 28.36
C ASN A 705 -5.17 28.85 28.97
N ASN A 706 -4.27 28.76 29.95
CA ASN A 706 -3.61 29.92 30.55
C ASN A 706 -2.80 30.73 29.51
N SER A 707 -2.23 30.08 28.49
CA SER A 707 -1.39 30.74 27.47
C SER A 707 -2.16 31.33 26.29
N PHE A 708 -3.32 30.75 25.94
CA PHE A 708 -3.96 31.02 24.65
C PHE A 708 -5.44 31.39 24.73
N PHE A 709 -6.17 31.08 25.81
CA PHE A 709 -7.56 31.49 25.93
C PHE A 709 -7.65 32.97 26.38
N ASN A 710 -8.52 33.74 25.73
CA ASN A 710 -8.82 35.12 26.09
C ASN A 710 -10.23 35.20 26.70
N ASN A 711 -10.28 35.46 28.02
CA ASN A 711 -11.51 35.53 28.80
C ASN A 711 -12.42 36.70 28.41
N ALA A 712 -11.86 37.79 27.86
CA ALA A 712 -12.62 38.98 27.48
C ALA A 712 -13.30 38.85 26.11
N THR A 713 -12.75 38.01 25.22
CA THR A 713 -13.31 37.80 23.86
C THR A 713 -13.92 36.42 23.65
N GLY A 714 -13.71 35.46 24.57
CA GLY A 714 -14.13 34.07 24.39
C GLY A 714 -13.43 33.35 23.25
N ARG A 715 -12.16 33.71 22.96
CA ARG A 715 -11.41 33.23 21.78
C ARG A 715 -10.00 32.76 22.16
N TYR A 716 -9.50 31.78 21.42
CA TYR A 716 -8.08 31.41 21.44
C TYR A 716 -7.27 32.35 20.53
N THR A 717 -6.22 32.95 21.08
CA THR A 717 -5.28 33.83 20.36
C THR A 717 -3.84 33.45 20.69
N SER A 718 -2.87 33.91 19.89
CA SER A 718 -1.45 33.57 20.06
C SER A 718 -0.81 34.08 21.37
N ARG A 719 -1.53 34.92 22.15
CA ARG A 719 -1.11 35.45 23.45
C ARG A 719 -2.25 35.47 24.50
N GLY A 720 -3.33 34.71 24.29
CA GLY A 720 -4.47 34.67 25.20
C GLY A 720 -5.01 36.05 25.56
N ASN A 721 -5.12 36.34 26.85
CA ASN A 721 -5.61 37.61 27.39
C ASN A 721 -4.85 38.86 26.89
N ASP A 722 -3.58 38.73 26.50
CA ASP A 722 -2.74 39.83 26.00
C ASP A 722 -2.96 40.16 24.50
N SER A 723 -3.96 39.56 23.85
CA SER A 723 -4.33 39.88 22.47
C SER A 723 -5.82 39.69 22.19
N THR A 724 -6.47 40.74 21.70
CA THR A 724 -7.82 40.73 21.13
C THR A 724 -7.83 40.59 19.60
N VAL A 725 -6.65 40.57 18.98
CA VAL A 725 -6.45 40.42 17.53
C VAL A 725 -5.80 39.07 17.19
N ASN A 726 -5.91 38.66 15.92
CA ASN A 726 -5.33 37.43 15.36
C ASN A 726 -5.92 36.11 15.91
N ALA A 727 -7.24 36.05 16.12
CA ALA A 727 -7.94 34.79 16.32
C ALA A 727 -8.13 34.08 14.96
N ALA A 728 -7.48 32.94 14.76
CA ALA A 728 -7.62 32.12 13.55
C ALA A 728 -8.70 31.04 13.72
N GLN A 729 -9.31 30.59 12.61
CA GLN A 729 -10.28 29.47 12.63
C GLN A 729 -9.64 28.21 13.22
N ALA A 730 -8.42 27.86 12.78
CA ALA A 730 -7.70 26.70 13.25
C ALA A 730 -7.42 26.78 14.77
N ALA A 731 -7.09 27.96 15.32
CA ALA A 731 -6.86 28.10 16.76
C ALA A 731 -8.10 27.73 17.61
N GLN A 732 -9.31 28.11 17.18
CA GLN A 732 -10.55 27.74 17.88
C GLN A 732 -10.83 26.24 17.71
N ALA A 733 -10.72 25.77 16.46
CA ALA A 733 -11.05 24.41 16.09
C ALA A 733 -10.13 23.37 16.75
N LEU A 734 -8.82 23.62 16.82
CA LEU A 734 -7.85 22.75 17.49
C LEU A 734 -8.19 22.57 18.97
N ALA A 735 -8.64 23.64 19.65
CA ALA A 735 -9.06 23.57 21.05
C ALA A 735 -10.39 22.82 21.23
N LEU A 736 -11.37 23.08 20.36
CA LEU A 736 -12.70 22.43 20.38
C LEU A 736 -12.63 20.92 20.09
N ASP A 737 -11.81 20.53 19.11
CA ASP A 737 -11.59 19.16 18.62
C ASP A 737 -10.76 18.32 19.62
N ALA A 738 -9.81 18.95 20.33
CA ALA A 738 -9.02 18.29 21.36
C ALA A 738 -9.72 18.19 22.73
N GLY A 739 -10.88 18.84 22.92
CA GLY A 739 -11.52 18.95 24.23
C GLY A 739 -10.73 19.81 25.23
N LEU A 740 -9.93 20.76 24.74
CA LEU A 740 -9.15 21.68 25.56
C LEU A 740 -10.00 22.82 26.14
N VAL A 741 -11.09 23.20 25.46
CA VAL A 741 -11.98 24.28 25.89
C VAL A 741 -12.72 23.92 27.18
N PRO A 742 -12.70 24.80 28.21
CA PRO A 742 -13.58 24.64 29.38
C PRO A 742 -15.04 24.50 28.97
N SER A 743 -15.77 23.61 29.64
CA SER A 743 -17.17 23.26 29.34
C SER A 743 -18.09 24.47 29.16
N GLU A 744 -17.97 25.42 30.07
CA GLU A 744 -18.71 26.68 30.20
C GLU A 744 -18.39 27.70 29.10
N HIS A 745 -17.33 27.49 28.33
CA HIS A 745 -16.90 28.35 27.22
C HIS A 745 -16.99 27.66 25.86
N ARG A 746 -17.38 26.38 25.81
CA ARG A 746 -17.42 25.59 24.57
C ARG A 746 -18.32 26.22 23.51
N GLU A 747 -19.51 26.67 23.89
CA GLU A 747 -20.46 27.28 22.94
C GLU A 747 -19.92 28.62 22.41
N THR A 748 -19.42 29.50 23.28
CA THR A 748 -18.84 30.79 22.88
C THR A 748 -17.65 30.63 21.91
N VAL A 749 -16.80 29.61 22.09
CA VAL A 749 -15.69 29.32 21.18
C VAL A 749 -16.19 28.72 19.85
N LEU A 750 -17.29 27.96 19.87
CA LEU A 750 -17.96 27.45 18.66
C LEU A 750 -18.60 28.59 17.85
N GLU A 751 -19.33 29.49 18.50
CA GLU A 751 -19.89 30.71 17.89
C GLU A 751 -18.78 31.57 17.27
N ALA A 752 -17.66 31.75 17.97
CA ALA A 752 -16.51 32.48 17.44
C ALA A 752 -15.85 31.78 16.23
N LEU A 753 -15.79 30.44 16.20
CA LEU A 753 -15.33 29.70 15.01
C LEU A 753 -16.26 29.95 13.81
N VAL A 754 -17.58 29.94 14.04
CA VAL A 754 -18.58 30.22 12.99
C VAL A 754 -18.44 31.65 12.47
N GLU A 755 -18.35 32.66 13.34
CA GLU A 755 -18.14 34.05 12.94
C GLU A 755 -16.88 34.21 12.07
N LEU A 756 -15.78 33.53 12.44
CA LEU A 756 -14.53 33.51 11.69
C LEU A 756 -14.62 32.75 10.35
N VAL A 757 -15.62 31.89 10.14
CA VAL A 757 -15.90 31.21 8.87
C VAL A 757 -16.84 32.04 7.98
N GLU A 758 -17.83 32.70 8.58
CA GLU A 758 -18.78 33.59 7.88
C GLU A 758 -18.10 34.86 7.36
N SER A 759 -17.25 35.47 8.17
CA SER A 759 -16.53 36.71 7.82
C SER A 759 -15.34 36.52 6.89
N TYR A 760 -14.90 35.29 6.62
CA TYR A 760 -13.71 35.03 5.83
C TYR A 760 -13.97 35.22 4.32
N PRO A 761 -13.26 36.14 3.64
CA PRO A 761 -13.50 36.45 2.24
C PRO A 761 -12.86 35.43 1.28
N SER A 762 -13.56 35.13 0.18
CA SER A 762 -12.95 34.50 -1.00
C SER A 762 -12.12 35.49 -1.81
N ALA A 763 -11.38 34.96 -2.79
CA ALA A 763 -10.73 35.77 -3.83
C ALA A 763 -11.71 36.56 -4.73
N ASP A 764 -13.01 36.23 -4.71
CA ASP A 764 -14.09 36.98 -5.39
C ASP A 764 -15.02 37.75 -4.43
N GLY A 765 -14.61 37.93 -3.17
CA GLY A 765 -15.31 38.78 -2.18
C GLY A 765 -16.59 38.19 -1.58
N LYS A 766 -16.77 36.86 -1.60
CA LYS A 766 -17.97 36.17 -1.09
C LYS A 766 -17.61 35.20 0.03
N GLY A 767 -18.27 35.31 1.18
CA GLY A 767 -18.24 34.30 2.26
C GLY A 767 -19.33 33.23 2.10
N PRO A 768 -19.33 32.15 2.89
CA PRO A 768 -18.34 31.76 3.92
C PRO A 768 -17.20 30.89 3.36
N HIS A 769 -16.03 30.91 3.99
CA HIS A 769 -14.84 30.18 3.53
C HIS A 769 -13.95 29.64 4.66
N LEU A 770 -13.30 28.49 4.43
CA LEU A 770 -12.36 27.88 5.39
C LEU A 770 -10.92 28.38 5.17
N SER A 771 -10.26 28.79 6.25
CA SER A 771 -8.87 29.30 6.26
C SER A 771 -7.83 28.17 6.41
N GLY A 772 -8.13 27.18 7.25
CA GLY A 772 -7.15 26.23 7.80
C GLY A 772 -6.26 25.48 6.81
N GLY A 773 -5.01 25.28 7.19
CA GLY A 773 -3.98 24.57 6.46
C GLY A 773 -3.94 23.07 6.75
N THR A 774 -2.73 22.51 6.75
CA THR A 774 -2.42 21.09 6.95
C THR A 774 -2.93 20.52 8.26
N ILE A 775 -2.88 21.28 9.36
CA ILE A 775 -3.38 20.85 10.66
C ILE A 775 -4.83 21.29 10.83
N GLY A 776 -5.14 22.55 10.51
CA GLY A 776 -6.37 23.21 10.92
C GLY A 776 -7.61 22.70 10.20
N LEU A 777 -7.50 22.24 8.95
CA LEU A 777 -8.66 21.90 8.13
C LEU A 777 -9.54 20.79 8.72
N GLY A 778 -8.94 19.68 9.15
CA GLY A 778 -9.68 18.56 9.76
C GLY A 778 -10.40 18.92 11.06
N PRO A 779 -9.71 19.50 12.05
CA PRO A 779 -10.30 20.05 13.27
C PRO A 779 -11.41 21.07 13.00
N ILE A 780 -11.28 21.97 12.01
CA ILE A 780 -12.37 22.91 11.67
C ILE A 780 -13.62 22.14 11.23
N VAL A 781 -13.45 21.13 10.35
CA VAL A 781 -14.55 20.29 9.88
C VAL A 781 -15.20 19.52 11.04
N ARG A 782 -14.41 18.87 11.90
CA ARG A 782 -14.91 18.12 13.06
C ARG A 782 -15.56 19.00 14.12
N ALA A 783 -14.98 20.16 14.45
CA ALA A 783 -15.51 21.09 15.44
C ALA A 783 -16.86 21.67 15.01
N LEU A 784 -16.99 22.13 13.75
CA LEU A 784 -18.27 22.59 13.20
C LEU A 784 -19.31 21.46 13.20
N SER A 785 -18.92 20.25 12.78
CA SER A 785 -19.81 19.10 12.73
C SER A 785 -20.25 18.63 14.12
N ALA A 786 -19.35 18.61 15.11
CA ALA A 786 -19.67 18.28 16.50
C ALA A 786 -20.56 19.34 17.17
N GLY A 787 -20.55 20.58 16.67
CA GLY A 787 -21.45 21.66 17.07
C GLY A 787 -22.72 21.81 16.23
N GLY A 788 -23.03 20.86 15.33
CA GLY A 788 -24.23 20.91 14.47
C GLY A 788 -24.21 21.98 13.37
N ARG A 789 -23.05 22.60 13.09
CA ARG A 789 -22.87 23.71 12.12
C ARG A 789 -22.42 23.22 10.74
N ASP A 790 -23.01 22.13 10.27
CA ASP A 790 -22.69 21.46 9.01
C ASP A 790 -23.19 22.20 7.75
N ASP A 791 -23.67 23.44 7.86
CA ASP A 791 -24.31 24.24 6.81
C ASP A 791 -23.37 25.18 6.03
N ARG A 792 -22.05 25.21 6.32
CA ARG A 792 -21.12 26.26 5.86
C ARG A 792 -19.88 25.76 5.11
N TRP A 793 -19.92 25.67 3.77
CA TRP A 793 -18.81 25.12 2.97
C TRP A 793 -18.57 25.75 1.58
N THR A 794 -17.41 26.41 1.38
CA THR A 794 -16.77 26.60 0.06
C THR A 794 -15.25 26.77 0.16
N ARG A 795 -14.48 26.34 -0.86
CA ARG A 795 -13.02 26.60 -0.98
C ARG A 795 -12.50 26.44 -2.42
N SER A 796 -11.43 27.16 -2.77
CA SER A 796 -10.68 27.04 -4.04
C SER A 796 -9.18 27.31 -3.86
N ASP A 797 -8.35 26.26 -3.94
CA ASP A 797 -7.08 26.21 -4.73
C ASP A 797 -6.22 24.97 -4.44
N SER A 798 -5.19 24.75 -5.26
CA SER A 798 -4.33 23.55 -5.39
C SER A 798 -4.99 22.35 -6.13
N LYS A 799 -4.17 21.54 -6.84
CA LYS A 799 -4.65 20.56 -7.84
C LYS A 799 -4.39 19.07 -7.55
N ASN A 800 -3.44 18.70 -6.69
CA ASN A 800 -3.26 17.31 -6.21
C ASN A 800 -2.32 17.25 -4.98
N HIS A 801 -2.87 17.14 -3.77
CA HIS A 801 -2.13 16.91 -2.51
C HIS A 801 -3.06 16.17 -1.55
N MET A 802 -2.61 15.10 -0.89
CA MET A 802 -3.51 14.29 -0.04
C MET A 802 -3.95 15.01 1.24
N ILE A 803 -3.22 16.02 1.69
CA ILE A 803 -3.45 16.72 2.96
C ILE A 803 -4.85 17.34 3.00
N LEU A 804 -5.29 17.95 1.89
CA LEU A 804 -6.62 18.54 1.77
C LEU A 804 -7.74 17.51 1.56
N ALA A 805 -7.40 16.22 1.40
CA ALA A 805 -8.37 15.14 1.26
C ALA A 805 -8.98 14.68 2.59
N GLN A 806 -8.59 15.25 3.74
CA GLN A 806 -9.19 14.94 5.04
C GLN A 806 -10.71 15.18 5.08
N ILE A 807 -11.25 16.06 4.22
CA ILE A 807 -12.71 16.26 4.06
C ILE A 807 -13.48 14.96 3.72
N ASP A 808 -12.80 13.94 3.19
CA ASP A 808 -13.36 12.63 2.90
C ASP A 808 -13.88 11.91 4.17
N GLU A 809 -13.27 12.20 5.33
CA GLU A 809 -13.71 11.76 6.66
C GLU A 809 -15.17 12.21 6.91
N TRP A 810 -15.51 13.45 6.59
CA TRP A 810 -16.86 14.00 6.79
C TRP A 810 -17.89 13.45 5.79
N PHE A 811 -17.48 13.06 4.57
CA PHE A 811 -18.40 12.38 3.65
C PHE A 811 -18.85 11.01 4.20
N HIS A 812 -17.92 10.24 4.77
CA HIS A 812 -18.23 8.94 5.35
C HIS A 812 -18.88 9.03 6.74
N ALA A 813 -18.34 9.85 7.64
CA ALA A 813 -18.76 9.92 9.04
C ALA A 813 -19.84 10.97 9.36
N GLY A 814 -19.99 12.01 8.51
CA GLY A 814 -21.04 13.04 8.64
C GLY A 814 -22.19 12.81 7.66
N VAL A 815 -21.92 12.88 6.35
CA VAL A 815 -22.98 12.81 5.32
C VAL A 815 -23.59 11.41 5.24
N ALA A 816 -22.79 10.36 5.08
CA ALA A 816 -23.26 8.97 5.21
C ALA A 816 -23.44 8.55 6.69
N GLY A 817 -22.77 9.24 7.63
CA GLY A 817 -22.99 9.07 9.06
C GLY A 817 -22.31 7.86 9.72
N ILE A 818 -21.43 7.13 9.03
CA ILE A 818 -20.82 5.88 9.52
C ILE A 818 -19.54 6.20 10.31
N GLN A 819 -19.57 6.04 11.63
CA GLN A 819 -18.49 6.47 12.52
C GLN A 819 -18.16 5.45 13.61
N ALA A 820 -16.92 5.53 14.09
CA ALA A 820 -16.41 4.82 15.25
C ALA A 820 -16.60 5.69 16.50
N GLY A 821 -17.64 5.45 17.31
CA GLY A 821 -18.07 6.40 18.34
C GLY A 821 -18.58 7.72 17.75
N SER A 822 -18.57 8.80 18.54
CA SER A 822 -19.00 10.14 18.10
C SER A 822 -17.86 10.96 17.50
N LEU A 823 -18.17 11.76 16.47
CA LEU A 823 -17.24 12.66 15.74
C LEU A 823 -16.39 13.58 16.63
N GLY A 824 -16.81 13.85 17.87
CA GLY A 824 -16.08 14.71 18.81
C GLY A 824 -14.88 14.05 19.52
N THR A 825 -14.56 12.78 19.23
CA THR A 825 -13.50 12.06 19.96
C THR A 825 -12.53 11.34 19.02
N ILE A 826 -11.37 11.95 18.74
CA ILE A 826 -10.29 11.36 17.89
C ILE A 826 -9.72 10.03 18.43
N SER A 827 -10.05 9.66 19.68
CA SER A 827 -9.67 8.39 20.30
C SER A 827 -10.70 7.27 20.12
N ALA A 828 -11.92 7.52 19.64
CA ALA A 828 -12.89 6.46 19.48
C ALA A 828 -12.50 5.49 18.33
N THR A 829 -12.74 4.19 18.52
CA THR A 829 -12.38 3.14 17.55
C THR A 829 -13.58 2.25 17.22
N TRP A 830 -13.52 1.58 16.07
CA TRP A 830 -14.53 0.60 15.63
C TRP A 830 -14.68 -0.62 16.55
N ALA A 831 -13.84 -0.75 17.59
CA ALA A 831 -13.98 -1.75 18.64
C ALA A 831 -14.73 -1.21 19.88
N ASP A 832 -14.84 0.11 20.02
CA ASP A 832 -15.53 0.77 21.14
C ASP A 832 -17.03 0.89 20.88
N LYS A 833 -17.43 1.44 19.72
CA LYS A 833 -18.85 1.58 19.29
C LYS A 833 -18.97 1.83 17.78
N LEU A 834 -19.98 1.24 17.13
CA LEU A 834 -20.42 1.62 15.77
C LEU A 834 -21.61 2.57 15.90
N VAL A 835 -21.57 3.74 15.26
CA VAL A 835 -22.69 4.69 15.25
C VAL A 835 -23.03 5.09 13.81
N PHE A 836 -24.33 5.18 13.53
CA PHE A 836 -24.91 5.74 12.31
C PHE A 836 -25.61 7.06 12.64
N GLN A 837 -25.04 8.19 12.21
CA GLN A 837 -25.60 9.53 12.39
C GLN A 837 -25.53 10.32 11.07
N PRO A 838 -26.37 9.98 10.07
CA PRO A 838 -26.39 10.67 8.79
C PRO A 838 -26.94 12.09 8.94
N LYS A 839 -26.29 13.05 8.27
CA LYS A 839 -26.65 14.47 8.32
C LYS A 839 -27.28 14.95 7.00
N PRO A 840 -28.62 15.09 6.90
CA PRO A 840 -29.32 15.53 5.68
C PRO A 840 -29.26 17.06 5.50
N VAL A 841 -28.07 17.59 5.30
CA VAL A 841 -27.78 19.04 5.30
C VAL A 841 -27.96 19.70 3.92
N GLY A 842 -28.27 21.00 3.93
CA GLY A 842 -28.33 21.82 2.72
C GLY A 842 -29.36 21.33 1.68
N ASP A 843 -28.93 21.25 0.42
CA ASP A 843 -29.71 20.84 -0.74
C ASP A 843 -29.68 19.32 -1.01
N LEU A 844 -29.08 18.53 -0.12
CA LEU A 844 -28.90 17.10 -0.32
C LEU A 844 -30.23 16.33 -0.19
N THR A 845 -30.62 15.65 -1.27
CA THR A 845 -31.82 14.80 -1.34
C THR A 845 -31.50 13.32 -1.15
N SER A 846 -30.24 12.92 -1.28
CA SER A 846 -29.77 11.58 -0.95
C SER A 846 -28.25 11.50 -0.75
N ALA A 847 -27.82 10.52 0.04
CA ALA A 847 -26.45 10.03 0.06
C ALA A 847 -26.40 8.55 0.46
N ALA A 848 -25.36 7.84 0.03
CA ALA A 848 -25.07 6.48 0.45
C ALA A 848 -23.56 6.27 0.63
N GLY A 849 -23.18 5.50 1.63
CA GLY A 849 -21.79 5.12 1.88
C GLY A 849 -21.68 3.72 2.49
N THR A 850 -20.50 3.11 2.35
CA THR A 850 -20.16 1.91 3.11
C THR A 850 -18.78 2.05 3.77
N PHE A 851 -18.52 1.20 4.75
CA PHE A 851 -17.22 1.04 5.37
C PHE A 851 -17.01 -0.42 5.81
N ARG A 852 -15.93 -1.04 5.35
CA ARG A 852 -15.60 -2.44 5.66
C ARG A 852 -14.80 -2.55 6.96
N THR A 853 -15.51 -2.79 8.06
CA THR A 853 -14.93 -3.00 9.40
C THR A 853 -14.18 -4.33 9.50
N ARG A 854 -13.67 -4.66 10.70
CA ARG A 854 -13.15 -6.00 10.98
C ARG A 854 -14.25 -7.06 10.93
N ALA A 855 -15.45 -6.74 11.42
CA ALA A 855 -16.58 -7.67 11.51
C ALA A 855 -17.28 -7.93 10.16
N GLY A 856 -17.37 -6.90 9.31
CA GLY A 856 -18.03 -7.00 8.01
C GLY A 856 -18.24 -5.64 7.35
N GLU A 857 -19.21 -5.54 6.46
CA GLU A 857 -19.63 -4.25 5.88
C GLU A 857 -20.59 -3.53 6.84
N ALA A 858 -20.32 -2.25 7.10
CA ALA A 858 -21.29 -1.29 7.59
C ALA A 858 -21.76 -0.43 6.41
N ARG A 859 -23.07 -0.20 6.26
CA ARG A 859 -23.65 0.60 5.17
C ARG A 859 -24.69 1.56 5.71
N SER A 860 -24.78 2.74 5.11
CA SER A 860 -25.78 3.75 5.39
C SER A 860 -26.24 4.35 4.06
N GLU A 861 -27.55 4.46 3.87
CA GLU A 861 -28.20 5.01 2.68
C GLU A 861 -29.44 5.76 3.10
N TRP A 862 -29.58 7.01 2.68
CA TRP A 862 -30.75 7.82 3.01
C TRP A 862 -31.25 8.66 1.85
N THR A 863 -32.53 9.02 1.94
CA THR A 863 -33.24 9.90 1.01
C THR A 863 -34.08 10.93 1.78
N ARG A 864 -34.24 12.11 1.18
CA ARG A 864 -35.03 13.23 1.69
C ARG A 864 -35.92 13.76 0.56
N ALA A 865 -37.22 13.85 0.84
CA ALA A 865 -38.22 14.41 -0.06
C ALA A 865 -39.06 15.45 0.70
N GLY A 866 -38.68 16.73 0.59
CA GLY A 866 -39.17 17.78 1.50
C GLY A 866 -38.71 17.49 2.93
N ASP A 867 -39.69 17.33 3.82
CA ASP A 867 -39.45 16.99 5.24
C ASP A 867 -39.46 15.47 5.48
N ALA A 868 -39.93 14.66 4.53
CA ALA A 868 -39.89 13.21 4.67
C ALA A 868 -38.46 12.69 4.52
N PHE A 869 -37.97 11.97 5.53
CA PHE A 869 -36.65 11.35 5.55
C PHE A 869 -36.78 9.84 5.70
N ALA A 870 -35.98 9.08 4.94
CA ALA A 870 -35.89 7.64 5.03
C ALA A 870 -34.43 7.21 5.04
N LEU A 871 -34.09 6.29 5.95
CA LEU A 871 -32.73 5.80 6.21
C LEU A 871 -32.72 4.28 6.25
N SER A 872 -31.77 3.66 5.57
CA SER A 872 -31.44 2.23 5.67
C SER A 872 -30.01 2.08 6.15
N VAL A 873 -29.80 1.29 7.21
CA VAL A 873 -28.47 0.96 7.75
C VAL A 873 -28.26 -0.55 7.69
N THR A 874 -27.03 -0.98 7.42
CA THR A 874 -26.62 -2.40 7.52
C THR A 874 -25.51 -2.51 8.56
N VAL A 875 -25.75 -3.36 9.55
CA VAL A 875 -24.83 -3.64 10.66
C VAL A 875 -24.22 -5.03 10.49
N PRO A 876 -22.89 -5.19 10.55
CA PRO A 876 -22.24 -6.49 10.36
C PRO A 876 -22.54 -7.47 11.51
N ALA A 877 -22.38 -8.76 11.26
CA ALA A 877 -22.57 -9.80 12.27
C ALA A 877 -21.56 -9.68 13.43
N ASN A 878 -21.98 -10.05 14.64
CA ASN A 878 -21.27 -9.84 15.90
C ASN A 878 -20.95 -8.36 16.15
N THR A 879 -21.91 -7.47 15.85
CA THR A 879 -21.82 -6.04 16.10
C THR A 879 -23.22 -5.51 16.43
N GLU A 880 -23.28 -4.65 17.45
CA GLU A 880 -24.40 -3.78 17.75
C GLU A 880 -24.01 -2.36 17.35
N ALA A 881 -24.98 -1.55 16.92
CA ALA A 881 -24.76 -0.17 16.55
C ALA A 881 -25.79 0.76 17.21
N GLU A 882 -25.39 2.01 17.42
CA GLU A 882 -26.32 3.10 17.68
C GLU A 882 -26.75 3.73 16.35
N VAL A 883 -28.03 4.06 16.21
CA VAL A 883 -28.58 4.78 15.06
C VAL A 883 -29.28 6.03 15.56
N ARG A 884 -28.76 7.19 15.13
CA ARG A 884 -29.31 8.52 15.41
C ARG A 884 -30.10 8.95 14.18
N VAL A 885 -31.43 8.83 14.23
CA VAL A 885 -32.33 9.14 13.12
C VAL A 885 -32.73 10.61 13.20
N ALA A 886 -32.38 11.41 12.19
CA ALA A 886 -32.72 12.83 12.15
C ALA A 886 -34.24 13.06 12.08
N GLY A 887 -34.73 14.09 12.76
CA GLY A 887 -36.14 14.50 12.78
C GLY A 887 -36.96 13.89 13.91
N GLU A 888 -38.29 13.96 13.76
CA GLU A 888 -39.30 13.50 14.71
C GLU A 888 -40.22 12.43 14.09
N LYS A 889 -41.15 11.89 14.90
CA LYS A 889 -42.17 10.90 14.48
C LYS A 889 -41.55 9.65 13.83
N VAL A 890 -40.42 9.20 14.37
CA VAL A 890 -39.63 8.10 13.79
C VAL A 890 -40.40 6.78 13.85
N ARG A 891 -40.42 6.08 12.72
CA ARG A 891 -40.82 4.68 12.59
C ARG A 891 -39.58 3.87 12.26
N ALA A 892 -39.28 2.85 13.06
CA ALA A 892 -38.20 1.90 12.81
C ALA A 892 -38.78 0.55 12.37
N SER A 893 -38.11 -0.14 11.45
CA SER A 893 -38.36 -1.56 11.15
C SER A 893 -37.52 -2.45 12.06
N GLY A 894 -37.96 -3.67 12.28
CA GLY A 894 -37.16 -4.68 12.95
C GLY A 894 -37.07 -4.57 14.47
N ARG A 895 -35.85 -4.69 14.99
CA ARG A 895 -35.51 -4.85 16.43
C ARG A 895 -34.68 -3.65 16.88
N ALA A 896 -35.14 -2.46 16.50
CA ALA A 896 -34.53 -1.22 16.91
C ALA A 896 -35.11 -0.84 18.27
N THR A 897 -34.28 -0.81 19.30
CA THR A 897 -34.67 -0.45 20.66
C THR A 897 -34.47 1.05 20.83
N PHE A 898 -35.55 1.79 21.11
CA PHE A 898 -35.47 3.21 21.44
C PHE A 898 -34.63 3.43 22.70
N VAL A 899 -33.78 4.46 22.67
CA VAL A 899 -32.92 4.87 23.78
C VAL A 899 -33.42 6.20 24.35
N GLU A 900 -33.33 7.26 23.55
CA GLU A 900 -33.64 8.64 23.95
C GLU A 900 -33.93 9.53 22.74
N GLU A 901 -34.42 10.76 23.00
CA GLU A 901 -34.43 11.86 22.02
C GLU A 901 -33.36 12.87 22.41
N GLU A 902 -32.49 13.24 21.45
CA GLU A 902 -31.34 14.13 21.64
C GLU A 902 -31.37 15.17 20.51
N GLU A 903 -31.25 16.46 20.81
CA GLU A 903 -31.53 17.62 19.92
C GLU A 903 -31.55 17.34 18.40
N GLY A 904 -32.77 17.15 17.86
CA GLY A 904 -33.00 16.94 16.42
C GLY A 904 -32.87 15.49 15.93
N TYR A 905 -32.60 14.54 16.81
CA TYR A 905 -32.48 13.11 16.54
C TYR A 905 -33.29 12.24 17.52
N VAL A 906 -33.70 11.07 17.05
CA VAL A 906 -34.17 9.97 17.90
C VAL A 906 -33.14 8.84 17.86
N VAL A 907 -32.72 8.39 19.03
CA VAL A 907 -31.60 7.45 19.21
C VAL A 907 -32.13 6.03 19.43
N TYR A 908 -31.58 5.08 18.68
CA TYR A 908 -31.89 3.65 18.79
C TYR A 908 -30.61 2.84 18.96
N THR A 909 -30.64 1.73 19.71
CA THR A 909 -29.69 0.63 19.52
C THR A 909 -30.26 -0.40 18.55
N VAL A 910 -29.40 -0.93 17.68
CA VAL A 910 -29.78 -1.96 16.72
C VAL A 910 -28.74 -3.10 16.68
N PRO A 911 -29.17 -4.36 16.67
CA PRO A 911 -28.29 -5.52 16.49
C PRO A 911 -27.85 -5.68 15.02
N SER A 912 -27.04 -6.70 14.74
CA SER A 912 -26.62 -7.03 13.37
C SER A 912 -27.81 -7.21 12.40
N ARG A 913 -27.60 -6.91 11.10
CA ARG A 913 -28.51 -6.94 9.92
C ARG A 913 -28.87 -5.55 9.35
N MET A 914 -29.75 -5.53 8.35
CA MET A 914 -30.34 -4.32 7.79
C MET A 914 -31.54 -3.83 8.64
N HIS A 915 -31.60 -2.53 8.92
CA HIS A 915 -32.75 -1.88 9.57
C HIS A 915 -33.12 -0.61 8.79
N ASN A 916 -34.42 -0.34 8.69
CA ASN A 916 -34.95 0.81 7.97
C ASN A 916 -35.68 1.76 8.92
N PHE A 917 -35.59 3.05 8.67
CA PHE A 917 -36.20 4.10 9.47
C PHE A 917 -36.89 5.11 8.54
N SER A 918 -38.00 5.69 8.99
CA SER A 918 -38.60 6.87 8.37
C SER A 918 -38.99 7.90 9.42
N SER A 919 -38.82 9.18 9.11
CA SER A 919 -39.05 10.30 10.02
C SER A 919 -39.53 11.55 9.28
N THR A 920 -39.89 12.59 10.04
CA THR A 920 -40.15 13.94 9.53
C THR A 920 -39.07 14.88 10.06
N LEU A 921 -38.27 15.49 9.19
CA LEU A 921 -37.26 16.47 9.58
C LEU A 921 -37.92 17.72 10.18
N LYS A 922 -37.23 18.36 11.14
CA LYS A 922 -37.55 19.72 11.57
C LYS A 922 -36.89 20.69 10.59
N GLY A 923 -37.64 21.71 10.16
CA GLY A 923 -37.21 22.72 9.20
C GLY A 923 -36.36 23.83 9.81
#